data_AF-A0A7T7JPY3-F1
#
_entry.id   AF-A0A7T7JPY3-F1
#
_cell.length_a   1.000
_cell.length_b   1.000
_cell.length_c   1.000
_cell.angle_alpha   90.00
_cell.angle_beta   90.00
_cell.angle_gamma   90.00
#
_symmetry.space_group_name_H-M   'P 1'
#
loop_
_entity.id
_entity.type
_entity.pdbx_description
1 polymer ?
#
loop_
_entity_poly.entity_id
_entity_poly.type
_entity_poly.pdbx_seq_one_letter_code
_entity_poly.pdbx_strand_id
1 'polypeptide(L)'
;MAWFLCLCVFLAVGLALLGLRLKLRVSAHGFQEPPRLPALPLIGSLLSLQSPHPPHVLFKELQEKYGQTYSLMMGSHCVIIINQHAHAKEVLLKKGKIFAGRPRTVTTDILTRDGKDIAFGNYSSTWRFHRKIVHGALCMFGEGSASIEKIICAEAQSLCSILSEAAVAGLALDLSPELTRAVTNVICSLCFNSSYCRGDPEFEAMLHYSQGIVDTVAKDSLVDIFPWLQIFPNADLRLLKQCVSIRDKLLQKEYDDHKANYSDHVQRDLLDALLRAKRSAENNNTAEISADSVGLSDDHLLMTVGDIFGAGVETTTTVLKWAIAYLIHHPQVQRRIQEELDSKVGGDRFPQLSDRGKLPYLEATIREMLRIRPVAPLLIPHVALSDTSIGNFTVRKGTRVIINLWSLHHDEKEWKKPELFDPGRFLNSEGTGLIIPSSSYLPFGAGIRVCLGEALAKMEIFLFLSWILQRFVLSVPQGHSLPSLEGKFGVVLQPAKYKRQLQTAVPPHRDNMPRSFLVKKPHSNKRINCGRLKSQTREAPCGTHEDSLLHKDLTHHYHCPAPSPRLQQRAQSLSPSSSSSSSCPLSLRADRVQLPLSFSSEPYSRSHTEAYKPAQSFSKVNLEFQCVTGDHGRRESLLPPSLPLLALFPAIPPSGSSQESFECLDCHREHLSFSGLAKHKQLQCEWSSKKYFSCKYCEKEYVSLGALKMHIRTHTLPCVCKLCGKAFSRPWLLQGHIRTHTGEKPFSCLHCNRAFADRSNLRAHLQTHSEVKKYQCTSCFKTFSRISLLAKHQEAGCPLS
;
A
#
# COMPACT_ATOMS: atom_id res chain seq x y z
N MET A 1 -58.53 -66.24 -6.78
CA MET A 1 -57.23 -66.02 -6.12
C MET A 1 -56.25 -65.23 -6.96
N ALA A 2 -55.56 -65.80 -7.96
CA ALA A 2 -54.42 -65.16 -8.65
C ALA A 2 -54.67 -63.73 -9.15
N TRP A 3 -55.80 -63.46 -9.81
CA TRP A 3 -56.17 -62.11 -10.28
C TRP A 3 -56.27 -61.07 -9.16
N PHE A 4 -56.76 -61.46 -7.98
CA PHE A 4 -56.90 -60.57 -6.83
C PHE A 4 -55.52 -60.20 -6.24
N LEU A 5 -54.62 -61.18 -6.13
CA LEU A 5 -53.21 -60.95 -5.76
C LEU A 5 -52.51 -60.00 -6.75
N CYS A 6 -52.72 -60.18 -8.06
CA CYS A 6 -52.15 -59.31 -9.07
C CYS A 6 -52.66 -57.85 -8.93
N LEU A 7 -53.97 -57.67 -8.74
CA LEU A 7 -54.58 -56.35 -8.51
C LEU A 7 -54.00 -55.67 -7.25
N CYS A 8 -53.86 -56.40 -6.15
CA CYS A 8 -53.24 -55.91 -4.92
C CYS A 8 -51.77 -55.50 -5.12
N VAL A 9 -50.98 -56.24 -5.90
CA VAL A 9 -49.60 -55.87 -6.23
C VAL A 9 -49.55 -54.60 -7.08
N PHE A 10 -50.40 -54.47 -8.10
CA PHE A 10 -50.48 -53.23 -8.91
C PHE A 10 -50.90 -52.01 -8.08
N LEU A 11 -51.86 -52.17 -7.15
CA LEU A 11 -52.24 -51.12 -6.19
C LEU A 11 -51.08 -50.76 -5.24
N ALA A 12 -50.38 -51.75 -4.69
CA ALA A 12 -49.24 -51.52 -3.81
C ALA A 12 -48.08 -50.79 -4.53
N VAL A 13 -47.75 -51.18 -5.76
CA VAL A 13 -46.75 -50.50 -6.60
C VAL A 13 -47.21 -49.10 -6.98
N GLY A 14 -48.49 -48.91 -7.34
CA GLY A 14 -49.06 -47.59 -7.62
C GLY A 14 -48.99 -46.64 -6.42
N LEU A 15 -49.35 -47.12 -5.23
CA LEU A 15 -49.26 -46.36 -3.98
C LEU A 15 -47.80 -46.10 -3.56
N ALA A 16 -46.88 -47.04 -3.78
CA ALA A 16 -45.45 -46.83 -3.55
C ALA A 16 -44.86 -45.77 -4.48
N LEU A 17 -45.22 -45.79 -5.77
CA LEU A 17 -44.80 -44.78 -6.76
C LEU A 17 -45.44 -43.40 -6.48
N LEU A 18 -46.69 -43.36 -6.03
CA LEU A 18 -47.35 -42.13 -5.59
C LEU A 18 -46.69 -41.57 -4.33
N GLY A 19 -46.41 -42.43 -3.33
CA GLY A 19 -45.69 -42.08 -2.12
C GLY A 19 -44.25 -41.61 -2.37
N LEU A 20 -43.57 -42.21 -3.36
CA LEU A 20 -42.25 -41.76 -3.83
C LEU A 20 -42.35 -40.37 -4.50
N ARG A 21 -43.31 -40.16 -5.41
CA ARG A 21 -43.58 -38.84 -6.00
C ARG A 21 -43.95 -37.79 -4.94
N LEU A 22 -44.72 -38.16 -3.92
CA LEU A 22 -45.09 -37.27 -2.81
C LEU A 22 -43.88 -36.96 -1.90
N LYS A 23 -43.03 -37.94 -1.56
CA LYS A 23 -41.75 -37.67 -0.88
C LYS A 23 -40.85 -36.73 -1.68
N LEU A 24 -40.74 -36.96 -3.00
CA LEU A 24 -39.98 -36.06 -3.90
C LEU A 24 -40.57 -34.64 -3.95
N ARG A 25 -41.91 -34.50 -3.93
CA ARG A 25 -42.59 -33.19 -3.88
C ARG A 25 -42.45 -32.49 -2.52
N VAL A 26 -42.56 -33.23 -1.41
CA VAL A 26 -42.43 -32.66 -0.05
C VAL A 26 -40.97 -32.29 0.25
N SER A 27 -40.01 -33.02 -0.29
CA SER A 27 -38.58 -32.65 -0.26
C SER A 27 -38.27 -31.39 -1.10
N ALA A 28 -39.16 -30.94 -1.98
CA ALA A 28 -38.96 -29.77 -2.84
C ALA A 28 -39.23 -28.41 -2.13
N HIS A 29 -39.35 -28.40 -0.80
CA HIS A 29 -39.13 -27.20 0.02
C HIS A 29 -37.66 -27.00 0.44
N GLY A 30 -36.75 -27.87 -0.02
CA GLY A 30 -35.30 -27.65 0.06
C GLY A 30 -34.77 -26.61 -0.95
N PHE A 31 -33.56 -26.11 -0.70
CA PHE A 31 -32.86 -25.13 -1.54
C PHE A 31 -32.74 -25.60 -3.00
N GLN A 32 -33.16 -24.75 -3.94
CA GLN A 32 -33.24 -25.07 -5.37
C GLN A 32 -31.84 -25.04 -6.03
N GLU A 33 -31.64 -25.70 -7.19
CA GLU A 33 -30.47 -25.38 -8.03
C GLU A 33 -30.73 -24.06 -8.79
N PRO A 34 -29.71 -23.21 -8.99
CA PRO A 34 -29.87 -21.98 -9.77
C PRO A 34 -30.20 -22.30 -11.24
N PRO A 35 -31.07 -21.52 -11.91
CA PRO A 35 -31.41 -21.71 -13.33
C PRO A 35 -30.17 -21.95 -14.17
N ARG A 36 -30.19 -22.89 -15.12
CA ARG A 36 -28.99 -23.30 -15.87
C ARG A 36 -29.15 -23.04 -17.36
N LEU A 37 -28.09 -22.49 -17.99
CA LEU A 37 -27.98 -22.44 -19.45
C LEU A 37 -27.97 -23.87 -20.03
N PRO A 38 -28.43 -24.08 -21.27
CA PRO A 38 -28.22 -25.34 -21.99
C PRO A 38 -26.75 -25.78 -21.91
N ALA A 39 -26.51 -27.08 -21.73
CA ALA A 39 -25.17 -27.63 -21.60
C ALA A 39 -25.07 -28.99 -22.29
N LEU A 40 -24.03 -29.18 -23.10
CA LEU A 40 -23.69 -30.47 -23.70
C LEU A 40 -22.64 -31.21 -22.86
N PRO A 41 -22.59 -32.56 -22.88
CA PRO A 41 -21.82 -33.34 -21.90
C PRO A 41 -20.32 -33.05 -21.81
N LEU A 42 -19.68 -32.64 -22.91
CA LEU A 42 -18.25 -32.35 -22.98
C LEU A 42 -17.94 -30.84 -22.93
N ILE A 43 -18.59 -30.06 -23.80
CA ILE A 43 -18.28 -28.63 -23.95
C ILE A 43 -19.04 -27.71 -22.98
N GLY A 44 -19.99 -28.24 -22.21
CA GLY A 44 -20.85 -27.43 -21.35
C GLY A 44 -21.72 -26.47 -22.16
N SER A 45 -21.82 -25.23 -21.69
CA SER A 45 -22.70 -24.19 -22.20
C SER A 45 -22.07 -23.29 -23.28
N LEU A 46 -20.88 -23.59 -23.79
CA LEU A 46 -20.12 -22.67 -24.66
C LEU A 46 -20.86 -22.25 -25.95
N LEU A 47 -21.67 -23.13 -26.55
CA LEU A 47 -22.52 -22.76 -27.70
C LEU A 47 -23.62 -21.74 -27.34
N SER A 48 -24.04 -21.67 -26.08
CA SER A 48 -24.98 -20.66 -25.56
C SER A 48 -24.28 -19.38 -25.10
N LEU A 49 -22.97 -19.25 -25.32
CA LEU A 49 -22.14 -18.09 -24.93
C LEU A 49 -21.46 -17.40 -26.13
N GLN A 50 -21.77 -17.81 -27.36
CA GLN A 50 -21.31 -17.12 -28.56
C GLN A 50 -22.07 -15.80 -28.73
N SER A 51 -21.36 -14.68 -28.63
CA SER A 51 -21.92 -13.32 -28.77
C SER A 51 -20.83 -12.35 -29.27
N PRO A 52 -21.19 -11.30 -30.03
CA PRO A 52 -20.27 -10.18 -30.30
C PRO A 52 -20.05 -9.30 -29.06
N HIS A 53 -20.89 -9.39 -28.03
CA HIS A 53 -20.77 -8.58 -26.82
C HIS A 53 -19.73 -9.15 -25.84
N PRO A 54 -18.97 -8.30 -25.13
CA PRO A 54 -17.98 -8.78 -24.17
C PRO A 54 -18.66 -9.51 -22.99
N PRO A 55 -18.00 -10.49 -22.34
CA PRO A 55 -18.62 -11.40 -21.37
C PRO A 55 -19.43 -10.73 -20.24
N HIS A 56 -19.00 -9.56 -19.76
CA HIS A 56 -19.71 -8.83 -18.70
C HIS A 56 -21.02 -8.18 -19.16
N VAL A 57 -21.14 -7.81 -20.43
CA VAL A 57 -22.40 -7.35 -21.06
C VAL A 57 -23.27 -8.56 -21.36
N LEU A 58 -22.74 -9.60 -22.00
CA LEU A 58 -23.48 -10.85 -22.26
C LEU A 58 -24.08 -11.46 -20.97
N PHE A 59 -23.31 -11.47 -19.89
CA PHE A 59 -23.78 -11.95 -18.59
C PHE A 59 -24.83 -11.03 -17.94
N LYS A 60 -24.87 -9.73 -18.27
CA LYS A 60 -25.98 -8.84 -17.89
C LYS A 60 -27.23 -9.15 -18.73
N GLU A 61 -27.10 -9.34 -20.04
CA GLU A 61 -28.23 -9.62 -20.95
C GLU A 61 -28.92 -10.95 -20.62
N LEU A 62 -28.15 -12.00 -20.34
CA LEU A 62 -28.67 -13.32 -19.96
C LEU A 62 -29.52 -13.30 -18.67
N GLN A 63 -29.46 -12.24 -17.86
CA GLN A 63 -30.30 -12.09 -16.67
C GLN A 63 -31.80 -11.98 -16.99
N GLU A 64 -32.17 -11.56 -18.19
CA GLU A 64 -33.57 -11.42 -18.60
C GLU A 64 -34.23 -12.78 -18.80
N LYS A 65 -33.45 -13.78 -19.24
CA LYS A 65 -33.90 -15.15 -19.49
C LYS A 65 -33.70 -16.09 -18.30
N TYR A 66 -32.62 -15.93 -17.54
CA TYR A 66 -32.24 -16.85 -16.45
C TYR A 66 -32.27 -16.21 -15.05
N GLY A 67 -32.66 -14.94 -14.93
CA GLY A 67 -32.75 -14.21 -13.67
C GLY A 67 -31.42 -13.64 -13.16
N GLN A 68 -31.46 -13.00 -12.00
CA GLN A 68 -30.32 -12.26 -11.40
C GLN A 68 -29.17 -13.14 -10.87
N THR A 69 -29.35 -14.46 -10.83
CA THR A 69 -28.30 -15.43 -10.47
C THR A 69 -28.62 -16.77 -11.11
N TYR A 70 -27.71 -17.26 -11.95
CA TYR A 70 -27.88 -18.47 -12.75
C TYR A 70 -26.56 -19.24 -12.86
N SER A 71 -26.61 -20.47 -13.36
CA SER A 71 -25.46 -21.33 -13.60
C SER A 71 -25.22 -21.62 -15.09
N LEU A 72 -23.95 -21.89 -15.42
CA LEU A 72 -23.51 -22.34 -16.73
C LEU A 72 -22.37 -23.36 -16.55
N MET A 73 -22.11 -24.16 -17.59
CA MET A 73 -21.00 -25.10 -17.59
C MET A 73 -19.87 -24.60 -18.50
N MET A 74 -18.65 -24.48 -17.98
CA MET A 74 -17.44 -24.26 -18.77
C MET A 74 -16.66 -25.59 -18.79
N GLY A 75 -16.89 -26.38 -19.84
CA GLY A 75 -16.48 -27.79 -19.86
C GLY A 75 -17.10 -28.54 -18.67
N SER A 76 -16.27 -29.19 -17.86
CA SER A 76 -16.69 -29.87 -16.63
C SER A 76 -16.92 -28.95 -15.42
N HIS A 77 -16.59 -27.65 -15.51
CA HIS A 77 -16.69 -26.73 -14.39
C HIS A 77 -18.06 -26.03 -14.32
N CYS A 78 -18.78 -26.24 -13.22
CA CYS A 78 -19.96 -25.44 -12.89
C CYS A 78 -19.55 -24.03 -12.46
N VAL A 79 -20.15 -23.03 -13.10
CA VAL A 79 -19.94 -21.61 -12.82
C VAL A 79 -21.29 -20.96 -12.51
N ILE A 80 -21.38 -20.24 -11.39
CA ILE A 80 -22.53 -19.38 -11.04
C ILE A 80 -22.17 -17.93 -11.37
N ILE A 81 -23.05 -17.27 -12.11
CA ILE A 81 -22.98 -15.84 -12.42
C ILE A 81 -23.91 -15.08 -11.46
N ILE A 82 -23.42 -13.98 -10.89
CA ILE A 82 -24.18 -13.11 -9.98
C ILE A 82 -24.23 -11.70 -10.55
N ASN A 83 -25.45 -11.24 -10.89
CA ASN A 83 -25.71 -9.93 -11.46
C ASN A 83 -26.29 -8.91 -10.44
N GLN A 84 -26.73 -9.37 -9.26
CA GLN A 84 -27.32 -8.54 -8.20
C GLN A 84 -26.44 -8.40 -6.94
N HIS A 85 -26.45 -7.22 -6.33
CA HIS A 85 -25.59 -6.89 -5.17
C HIS A 85 -25.92 -7.66 -3.89
N ALA A 86 -27.18 -8.06 -3.67
CA ALA A 86 -27.56 -8.80 -2.46
C ALA A 86 -26.82 -10.15 -2.37
N HIS A 87 -26.80 -10.90 -3.47
CA HIS A 87 -26.06 -12.16 -3.58
C HIS A 87 -24.53 -11.92 -3.61
N ALA A 88 -24.05 -10.87 -4.27
CA ALA A 88 -22.62 -10.53 -4.27
C ALA A 88 -22.10 -10.21 -2.86
N LYS A 89 -22.88 -9.48 -2.04
CA LYS A 89 -22.57 -9.22 -0.63
C LYS A 89 -22.70 -10.46 0.24
N GLU A 90 -23.64 -11.36 -0.04
CA GLU A 90 -23.68 -12.64 0.65
C GLU A 90 -22.40 -13.44 0.39
N VAL A 91 -21.96 -13.54 -0.87
CA VAL A 91 -20.72 -14.22 -1.26
C VAL A 91 -19.47 -13.58 -0.64
N LEU A 92 -19.31 -12.26 -0.79
CA LEU A 92 -18.08 -11.56 -0.38
C LEU A 92 -17.98 -11.29 1.13
N LEU A 93 -19.10 -10.97 1.78
CA LEU A 93 -19.14 -10.57 3.20
C LEU A 93 -19.66 -11.71 4.08
N LYS A 94 -20.96 -12.05 3.98
CA LYS A 94 -21.66 -12.97 4.91
C LYS A 94 -21.07 -14.38 4.90
N LYS A 95 -20.74 -14.90 3.71
CA LYS A 95 -20.11 -16.21 3.46
C LYS A 95 -18.68 -16.08 2.93
N GLY A 96 -18.03 -14.93 3.17
CA GLY A 96 -16.72 -14.57 2.60
C GLY A 96 -15.58 -15.56 2.88
N LYS A 97 -15.64 -16.34 3.97
CA LYS A 97 -14.69 -17.44 4.25
C LYS A 97 -14.93 -18.66 3.36
N ILE A 98 -16.19 -18.98 3.05
CA ILE A 98 -16.57 -20.16 2.25
C ILE A 98 -16.23 -19.91 0.79
N PHE A 99 -16.50 -18.71 0.29
CA PHE A 99 -16.15 -18.29 -1.07
C PHE A 99 -14.76 -17.64 -1.17
N ALA A 100 -13.86 -17.87 -0.21
CA ALA A 100 -12.51 -17.33 -0.25
C ALA A 100 -11.60 -18.02 -1.27
N GLY A 101 -12.01 -19.15 -1.84
CA GLY A 101 -11.21 -19.96 -2.76
C GLY A 101 -10.98 -19.30 -4.12
N ARG A 102 -9.98 -19.80 -4.85
CA ARG A 102 -9.67 -19.43 -6.24
C ARG A 102 -9.58 -20.68 -7.13
N PRO A 103 -9.95 -20.60 -8.42
CA PRO A 103 -9.70 -21.67 -9.36
C PRO A 103 -8.20 -21.72 -9.72
N ARG A 104 -7.71 -22.90 -10.08
CA ARG A 104 -6.46 -23.09 -10.82
C ARG A 104 -6.80 -23.14 -12.32
N THR A 105 -6.04 -22.46 -13.16
CA THR A 105 -6.14 -22.52 -14.62
C THR A 105 -4.75 -22.47 -15.25
N VAL A 106 -4.61 -22.93 -16.49
CA VAL A 106 -3.30 -23.05 -17.15
C VAL A 106 -2.58 -21.70 -17.26
N THR A 107 -3.31 -20.64 -17.63
CA THR A 107 -2.72 -19.30 -17.75
C THR A 107 -2.37 -18.68 -16.40
N THR A 108 -3.19 -18.88 -15.35
CA THR A 108 -2.87 -18.39 -14.00
C THR A 108 -1.67 -19.13 -13.41
N ASP A 109 -1.56 -20.44 -13.65
CA ASP A 109 -0.54 -21.28 -13.02
C ASP A 109 0.85 -20.97 -13.58
N ILE A 110 0.95 -20.70 -14.88
CA ILE A 110 2.16 -20.17 -15.53
C ILE A 110 2.49 -18.76 -15.01
N LEU A 111 1.49 -17.89 -14.86
CA LEU A 111 1.69 -16.52 -14.37
C LEU A 111 2.19 -16.47 -12.92
N THR A 112 1.74 -17.38 -12.06
CA THR A 112 1.85 -17.26 -10.59
C THR A 112 2.67 -18.36 -9.94
N ARG A 113 3.38 -19.17 -10.75
CA ARG A 113 4.12 -20.37 -10.33
C ARG A 113 3.26 -21.24 -9.41
N ASP A 114 2.12 -21.73 -9.90
CA ASP A 114 1.14 -22.57 -9.16
C ASP A 114 0.23 -21.85 -8.13
N GLY A 115 0.03 -20.54 -8.25
CA GLY A 115 -0.83 -19.78 -7.33
C GLY A 115 -0.13 -19.40 -6.03
N LYS A 116 1.15 -19.01 -6.12
CA LYS A 116 1.99 -18.55 -4.99
C LYS A 116 1.91 -17.03 -4.75
N ASP A 117 0.95 -16.37 -5.39
CA ASP A 117 0.63 -14.94 -5.34
C ASP A 117 -0.54 -14.63 -4.37
N ILE A 118 -1.08 -13.40 -4.41
CA ILE A 118 -2.19 -12.96 -3.55
C ILE A 118 -3.53 -12.86 -4.32
N ALA A 119 -3.51 -12.54 -5.61
CA ALA A 119 -4.71 -12.38 -6.44
C ALA A 119 -5.39 -13.72 -6.78
N PHE A 120 -4.63 -14.65 -7.34
CA PHE A 120 -5.04 -15.98 -7.79
C PHE A 120 -4.71 -17.09 -6.77
N GLY A 121 -3.75 -16.86 -5.87
CA GLY A 121 -3.42 -17.78 -4.78
C GLY A 121 -4.61 -18.18 -3.92
N ASN A 122 -4.75 -19.48 -3.64
CA ASN A 122 -5.91 -20.05 -2.93
C ASN A 122 -5.89 -19.71 -1.42
N TYR A 123 -7.04 -19.81 -0.74
CA TYR A 123 -7.16 -19.36 0.66
C TYR A 123 -6.47 -20.32 1.64
N SER A 124 -5.33 -19.88 2.21
CA SER A 124 -4.42 -20.70 3.03
C SER A 124 -3.86 -19.94 4.24
N SER A 125 -2.91 -20.53 4.98
CA SER A 125 -2.01 -19.81 5.91
C SER A 125 -1.16 -18.79 5.15
N THR A 126 -0.41 -19.25 4.15
CA THR A 126 0.46 -18.48 3.25
C THR A 126 -0.24 -17.24 2.69
N TRP A 127 -1.41 -17.41 2.07
CA TRP A 127 -2.13 -16.28 1.48
C TRP A 127 -2.49 -15.21 2.51
N ARG A 128 -2.94 -15.61 3.71
CA ARG A 128 -3.24 -14.68 4.81
C ARG A 128 -1.98 -13.97 5.32
N PHE A 129 -0.84 -14.68 5.38
CA PHE A 129 0.43 -14.15 5.84
C PHE A 129 1.03 -13.13 4.86
N HIS A 130 1.11 -13.49 3.57
CA HIS A 130 1.63 -12.61 2.51
C HIS A 130 0.76 -11.36 2.36
N ARG A 131 -0.57 -11.51 2.37
CA ARG A 131 -1.51 -10.37 2.42
C ARG A 131 -1.31 -9.49 3.64
N LYS A 132 -1.01 -10.06 4.83
CA LYS A 132 -0.72 -9.29 6.05
C LYS A 132 0.60 -8.52 5.94
N ILE A 133 1.65 -9.10 5.36
CA ILE A 133 2.93 -8.40 5.15
C ILE A 133 2.77 -7.24 4.17
N VAL A 134 2.14 -7.48 3.01
CA VAL A 134 1.89 -6.43 2.02
C VAL A 134 1.04 -5.30 2.60
N HIS A 135 -0.04 -5.62 3.31
CA HIS A 135 -0.83 -4.60 4.02
C HIS A 135 0.01 -3.86 5.07
N GLY A 136 0.94 -4.55 5.73
CA GLY A 136 1.93 -3.93 6.62
C GLY A 136 2.80 -2.91 5.88
N ALA A 137 3.47 -3.32 4.79
CA ALA A 137 4.32 -2.45 3.99
C ALA A 137 3.56 -1.22 3.45
N LEU A 138 2.40 -1.43 2.84
CA LEU A 138 1.54 -0.37 2.29
C LEU A 138 1.02 0.62 3.37
N CYS A 139 0.95 0.21 4.64
CA CYS A 139 0.62 1.12 5.75
C CYS A 139 1.84 1.75 6.44
N MET A 140 3.00 1.10 6.39
CA MET A 140 4.21 1.53 7.12
C MET A 140 5.14 2.46 6.32
N PHE A 141 4.93 2.60 5.00
CA PHE A 141 5.60 3.59 4.13
C PHE A 141 5.20 5.04 4.49
N GLY A 142 5.66 5.50 5.65
CA GLY A 142 5.30 6.79 6.23
C GLY A 142 5.88 7.09 7.61
N GLU A 143 6.43 6.12 8.34
CA GLU A 143 7.19 6.40 9.59
C GLU A 143 8.64 6.90 9.33
N GLY A 144 9.02 7.12 8.06
CA GLY A 144 10.35 7.59 7.64
C GLY A 144 10.36 8.96 6.92
N SER A 145 11.50 9.31 6.32
CA SER A 145 11.70 10.59 5.62
C SER A 145 10.89 10.73 4.31
N ALA A 146 10.56 9.60 3.66
CA ALA A 146 9.65 9.52 2.52
C ALA A 146 8.35 8.78 2.92
N SER A 147 7.20 9.41 2.65
CA SER A 147 5.87 8.80 2.74
C SER A 147 5.35 8.52 1.33
N ILE A 148 4.36 7.64 1.18
CA ILE A 148 3.72 7.35 -0.13
C ILE A 148 3.30 8.64 -0.84
N GLU A 149 2.70 9.59 -0.12
CA GLU A 149 2.31 10.91 -0.63
C GLU A 149 3.49 11.68 -1.26
N LYS A 150 4.69 11.65 -0.66
CA LYS A 150 5.88 12.30 -1.22
C LYS A 150 6.36 11.64 -2.51
N ILE A 151 6.27 10.31 -2.60
CA ILE A 151 6.63 9.53 -3.79
C ILE A 151 5.67 9.88 -4.93
N ILE A 152 4.35 9.82 -4.68
CA ILE A 152 3.33 10.17 -5.68
C ILE A 152 3.47 11.63 -6.13
N CYS A 153 3.64 12.58 -5.21
CA CYS A 153 3.81 13.99 -5.55
C CYS A 153 5.12 14.26 -6.35
N ALA A 154 6.19 13.50 -6.12
CA ALA A 154 7.42 13.62 -6.91
C ALA A 154 7.23 13.14 -8.36
N GLU A 155 6.57 12.01 -8.58
CA GLU A 155 6.27 11.51 -9.93
C GLU A 155 5.18 12.34 -10.62
N ALA A 156 4.20 12.87 -9.88
CA ALA A 156 3.24 13.83 -10.39
C ALA A 156 3.92 15.15 -10.81
N GLN A 157 4.93 15.61 -10.07
CA GLN A 157 5.77 16.75 -10.46
C GLN A 157 6.60 16.46 -11.72
N SER A 158 7.20 15.26 -11.83
CA SER A 158 7.92 14.80 -13.03
C SER A 158 7.01 14.81 -14.26
N LEU A 159 5.83 14.21 -14.16
CA LEU A 159 4.81 14.20 -15.20
C LEU A 159 4.42 15.63 -15.60
N CYS A 160 4.10 16.49 -14.62
CA CYS A 160 3.71 17.87 -14.89
C CYS A 160 4.82 18.73 -15.51
N SER A 161 6.10 18.41 -15.32
CA SER A 161 7.20 19.06 -16.06
C SER A 161 7.11 18.72 -17.55
N ILE A 162 7.07 17.43 -17.87
CA ILE A 162 7.00 16.91 -19.24
C ILE A 162 5.76 17.43 -19.98
N LEU A 163 4.60 17.50 -19.30
CA LEU A 163 3.39 18.10 -19.87
C LEU A 163 3.54 19.61 -20.12
N SER A 164 4.23 20.34 -19.24
CA SER A 164 4.50 21.77 -19.45
C SER A 164 5.47 22.00 -20.61
N GLU A 165 6.50 21.17 -20.74
CA GLU A 165 7.46 21.21 -21.85
C GLU A 165 6.77 20.97 -23.21
N ALA A 166 5.88 19.98 -23.28
CA ALA A 166 5.07 19.70 -24.47
C ALA A 166 4.08 20.84 -24.78
N ALA A 167 3.36 21.35 -23.78
CA ALA A 167 2.42 22.46 -23.93
C ALA A 167 3.09 23.74 -24.46
N VAL A 168 4.25 24.12 -23.91
CA VAL A 168 5.03 25.29 -24.35
C VAL A 168 5.56 25.14 -25.77
N ALA A 169 5.89 23.91 -26.19
CA ALA A 169 6.29 23.62 -27.56
C ALA A 169 5.10 23.55 -28.56
N GLY A 170 3.85 23.68 -28.10
CA GLY A 170 2.65 23.42 -28.91
C GLY A 170 2.51 21.96 -29.34
N LEU A 171 3.36 21.07 -28.83
CA LEU A 171 3.40 19.65 -29.18
C LEU A 171 2.33 18.91 -28.38
N ALA A 172 1.33 18.39 -29.08
CA ALA A 172 0.38 17.48 -28.47
C ALA A 172 1.08 16.12 -28.20
N LEU A 173 0.73 15.45 -27.09
CA LEU A 173 1.48 14.30 -26.56
C LEU A 173 0.56 13.11 -26.24
N ASP A 174 0.99 11.86 -26.50
CA ASP A 174 0.33 10.70 -25.88
C ASP A 174 0.73 10.61 -24.40
N LEU A 175 -0.24 10.85 -23.52
CA LEU A 175 -0.04 10.74 -22.07
C LEU A 175 0.10 9.28 -21.59
N SER A 176 -0.26 8.29 -22.42
CA SER A 176 -0.28 6.87 -22.03
C SER A 176 1.07 6.37 -21.48
N PRO A 177 2.22 6.51 -22.15
CA PRO A 177 3.50 6.08 -21.61
C PRO A 177 3.92 6.86 -20.35
N GLU A 178 3.76 8.19 -20.34
CA GLU A 178 4.22 9.02 -19.21
C GLU A 178 3.40 8.80 -17.93
N LEU A 179 2.08 8.60 -18.04
CA LEU A 179 1.24 8.17 -16.92
C LEU A 179 1.66 6.79 -16.41
N THR A 180 1.85 5.84 -17.33
CA THR A 180 2.24 4.47 -16.95
C THR A 180 3.60 4.49 -16.25
N ARG A 181 4.54 5.34 -16.70
CA ARG A 181 5.86 5.54 -16.07
C ARG A 181 5.75 6.16 -14.68
N ALA A 182 4.93 7.20 -14.52
CA ALA A 182 4.75 7.87 -13.22
C ALA A 182 4.14 6.91 -12.17
N VAL A 183 3.09 6.15 -12.54
CA VAL A 183 2.51 5.09 -11.70
C VAL A 183 3.51 3.98 -11.43
N THR A 184 4.26 3.54 -12.46
CA THR A 184 5.32 2.52 -12.30
C THR A 184 6.37 2.98 -11.29
N ASN A 185 6.83 4.23 -11.35
CA ASN A 185 7.83 4.74 -10.41
C ASN A 185 7.32 4.80 -8.97
N VAL A 186 6.02 5.02 -8.74
CA VAL A 186 5.39 4.92 -7.41
C VAL A 186 5.47 3.48 -6.90
N ILE A 187 4.97 2.49 -7.64
CA ILE A 187 4.96 1.11 -7.17
C ILE A 187 6.37 0.48 -7.14
N CYS A 188 7.27 0.87 -8.05
CA CYS A 188 8.68 0.46 -8.05
C CYS A 188 9.40 0.97 -6.79
N SER A 189 9.14 2.21 -6.36
CA SER A 189 9.65 2.75 -5.10
C SER A 189 9.13 1.97 -3.88
N LEU A 190 7.89 1.45 -3.93
CA LEU A 190 7.30 0.65 -2.85
C LEU A 190 7.79 -0.81 -2.82
N CYS A 191 8.10 -1.38 -3.99
CA CYS A 191 8.53 -2.77 -4.14
C CYS A 191 10.04 -2.97 -4.01
N PHE A 192 10.85 -2.01 -4.50
CA PHE A 192 12.30 -2.15 -4.72
C PHE A 192 13.12 -0.89 -4.35
N ASN A 193 12.48 0.15 -3.79
CA ASN A 193 13.11 1.45 -3.51
C ASN A 193 13.89 2.00 -4.74
N SER A 194 13.34 1.83 -5.95
CA SER A 194 13.95 2.25 -7.21
C SER A 194 12.94 2.88 -8.17
N SER A 195 13.41 3.50 -9.24
CA SER A 195 12.58 4.23 -10.21
C SER A 195 13.27 4.29 -11.58
N TYR A 196 12.48 4.25 -12.65
CA TYR A 196 12.94 4.29 -14.04
C TYR A 196 13.09 5.71 -14.57
N CYS A 197 14.10 5.91 -15.43
CA CYS A 197 14.27 7.14 -16.19
C CYS A 197 13.26 7.24 -17.35
N ARG A 198 13.09 8.45 -17.90
CA ARG A 198 12.38 8.64 -19.18
C ARG A 198 13.21 8.03 -20.32
N GLY A 199 12.61 7.17 -21.15
CA GLY A 199 13.32 6.46 -22.23
C GLY A 199 14.23 5.32 -21.75
N ASP A 200 13.98 4.77 -20.56
CA ASP A 200 14.71 3.61 -20.04
C ASP A 200 14.29 2.32 -20.78
N PRO A 201 15.22 1.56 -21.39
CA PRO A 201 14.88 0.37 -22.15
C PRO A 201 14.35 -0.78 -21.28
N GLU A 202 14.67 -0.81 -19.97
CA GLU A 202 14.12 -1.81 -19.05
C GLU A 202 12.64 -1.51 -18.76
N PHE A 203 12.26 -0.23 -18.72
CA PHE A 203 10.87 0.22 -18.60
C PHE A 203 10.04 -0.09 -19.86
N GLU A 204 10.58 0.16 -21.07
CA GLU A 204 9.87 -0.19 -22.31
C GLU A 204 9.70 -1.71 -22.46
N ALA A 205 10.70 -2.51 -22.07
CA ALA A 205 10.57 -3.96 -21.97
C ALA A 205 9.49 -4.39 -20.96
N MET A 206 9.36 -3.66 -19.85
CA MET A 206 8.32 -3.87 -18.83
C MET A 206 6.91 -3.60 -19.37
N LEU A 207 6.70 -2.49 -20.08
CA LEU A 207 5.44 -2.19 -20.76
C LEU A 207 5.07 -3.28 -21.78
N HIS A 208 6.05 -3.74 -22.56
CA HIS A 208 5.82 -4.77 -23.58
C HIS A 208 5.41 -6.12 -22.98
N TYR A 209 6.12 -6.63 -21.96
CA TYR A 209 5.73 -7.91 -21.36
C TYR A 209 4.42 -7.80 -20.57
N SER A 210 4.15 -6.66 -19.91
CA SER A 210 2.93 -6.48 -19.12
C SER A 210 1.68 -6.46 -20.00
N GLN A 211 1.71 -5.72 -21.12
CA GLN A 211 0.64 -5.75 -22.11
C GLN A 211 0.45 -7.17 -22.68
N GLY A 212 1.54 -7.90 -22.96
CA GLY A 212 1.48 -9.29 -23.44
C GLY A 212 0.86 -10.28 -22.44
N ILE A 213 1.11 -10.09 -21.14
CA ILE A 213 0.44 -10.86 -20.07
C ILE A 213 -1.05 -10.53 -20.03
N VAL A 214 -1.42 -9.24 -20.01
CA VAL A 214 -2.84 -8.81 -20.03
C VAL A 214 -3.56 -9.27 -21.30
N ASP A 215 -2.84 -9.41 -22.42
CA ASP A 215 -3.39 -9.90 -23.68
C ASP A 215 -3.53 -11.43 -23.78
N THR A 216 -3.00 -12.21 -22.83
CA THR A 216 -3.00 -13.69 -22.91
C THR A 216 -3.61 -14.39 -21.69
N VAL A 217 -3.63 -13.75 -20.51
CA VAL A 217 -4.21 -14.34 -19.29
C VAL A 217 -5.73 -14.13 -19.24
N ALA A 218 -6.46 -15.18 -18.85
CA ALA A 218 -7.89 -15.16 -18.53
C ALA A 218 -8.87 -14.60 -19.60
N LYS A 219 -8.47 -14.50 -20.87
CA LYS A 219 -9.37 -14.20 -22.01
C LYS A 219 -10.23 -15.41 -22.43
N ASP A 220 -10.95 -16.02 -21.48
CA ASP A 220 -11.80 -17.20 -21.69
C ASP A 220 -11.14 -18.31 -22.53
N SER A 221 -9.81 -18.47 -22.38
CA SER A 221 -8.99 -19.26 -23.31
C SER A 221 -9.37 -20.73 -23.25
N LEU A 222 -9.42 -21.39 -24.40
CA LEU A 222 -9.82 -22.80 -24.50
C LEU A 222 -8.94 -23.72 -23.64
N VAL A 223 -7.67 -23.37 -23.37
CA VAL A 223 -6.80 -24.14 -22.45
C VAL A 223 -7.14 -23.97 -20.97
N ASP A 224 -7.80 -22.87 -20.57
CA ASP A 224 -8.27 -22.66 -19.19
C ASP A 224 -9.63 -23.34 -18.91
N ILE A 225 -10.35 -23.68 -19.99
CA ILE A 225 -11.60 -24.46 -19.96
C ILE A 225 -11.31 -25.96 -20.15
N PHE A 226 -10.38 -26.30 -21.04
CA PHE A 226 -9.98 -27.65 -21.41
C PHE A 226 -8.45 -27.81 -21.30
N PRO A 227 -7.89 -28.07 -20.10
CA PRO A 227 -6.44 -28.14 -19.90
C PRO A 227 -5.69 -29.19 -20.74
N TRP A 228 -6.40 -30.18 -21.30
CA TRP A 228 -5.83 -31.16 -22.24
C TRP A 228 -5.47 -30.57 -23.62
N LEU A 229 -6.03 -29.40 -23.99
CA LEU A 229 -5.65 -28.71 -25.23
C LEU A 229 -4.21 -28.16 -25.22
N GLN A 230 -3.51 -28.19 -24.08
CA GLN A 230 -2.08 -27.88 -23.98
C GLN A 230 -1.17 -28.79 -24.85
N ILE A 231 -1.68 -29.95 -25.29
CA ILE A 231 -0.97 -30.85 -26.21
C ILE A 231 -0.78 -30.19 -27.59
N PHE A 232 -1.67 -29.26 -27.99
CA PHE A 232 -1.63 -28.60 -29.29
C PHE A 232 -0.84 -27.28 -29.25
N PRO A 233 -0.18 -26.87 -30.36
CA PRO A 233 0.54 -25.60 -30.44
C PRO A 233 -0.38 -24.38 -30.28
N ASN A 234 -0.39 -23.78 -29.09
CA ASN A 234 -1.13 -22.56 -28.79
C ASN A 234 -0.21 -21.32 -28.93
N ALA A 235 -0.68 -20.25 -29.58
CA ALA A 235 0.09 -19.02 -29.79
C ALA A 235 0.16 -18.16 -28.50
N ASP A 236 -0.99 -17.89 -27.89
CA ASP A 236 -1.11 -17.10 -26.66
C ASP A 236 -0.33 -17.72 -25.50
N LEU A 237 -0.35 -19.05 -25.39
CA LEU A 237 0.37 -19.79 -24.35
C LEU A 237 1.90 -19.74 -24.54
N ARG A 238 2.38 -19.59 -25.78
CA ARG A 238 3.81 -19.35 -26.07
C ARG A 238 4.19 -17.91 -25.75
N LEU A 239 3.36 -16.94 -26.13
CA LEU A 239 3.55 -15.52 -25.81
C LEU A 239 3.54 -15.28 -24.30
N LEU A 240 2.59 -15.86 -23.57
CA LEU A 240 2.52 -15.80 -22.11
C LEU A 240 3.80 -16.33 -21.45
N LYS A 241 4.30 -17.50 -21.89
CA LYS A 241 5.56 -18.07 -21.38
C LYS A 241 6.77 -17.20 -21.70
N GLN A 242 6.80 -16.52 -22.85
CA GLN A 242 7.85 -15.55 -23.19
C GLN A 242 7.80 -14.31 -22.30
N CYS A 243 6.61 -13.69 -22.14
CA CYS A 243 6.44 -12.51 -21.30
C CYS A 243 6.73 -12.80 -19.82
N VAL A 244 6.28 -13.94 -19.30
CA VAL A 244 6.62 -14.42 -17.94
C VAL A 244 8.12 -14.67 -17.80
N SER A 245 8.81 -15.23 -18.80
CA SER A 245 10.27 -15.40 -18.74
C SER A 245 11.03 -14.07 -18.68
N ILE A 246 10.54 -13.00 -19.34
CA ILE A 246 11.13 -11.66 -19.25
C ILE A 246 10.89 -11.07 -17.85
N ARG A 247 9.64 -11.10 -17.37
CA ARG A 247 9.26 -10.66 -16.02
C ARG A 247 10.11 -11.33 -14.95
N ASP A 248 10.21 -12.66 -15.00
CA ASP A 248 10.86 -13.45 -13.96
C ASP A 248 12.38 -13.20 -13.91
N LYS A 249 13.04 -12.91 -15.05
CA LYS A 249 14.44 -12.48 -15.08
C LYS A 249 14.65 -11.13 -14.38
N LEU A 250 13.74 -10.18 -14.58
CA LEU A 250 13.79 -8.85 -13.96
C LEU A 250 13.49 -8.92 -12.46
N LEU A 251 12.47 -9.68 -12.05
CA LEU A 251 12.18 -9.92 -10.65
C LEU A 251 13.32 -10.66 -9.94
N GLN A 252 13.97 -11.62 -10.61
CA GLN A 252 15.14 -12.34 -10.06
C GLN A 252 16.35 -11.42 -9.89
N LYS A 253 16.66 -10.58 -10.89
CA LYS A 253 17.70 -9.53 -10.82
C LYS A 253 17.50 -8.65 -9.58
N GLU A 254 16.33 -8.04 -9.44
CA GLU A 254 16.03 -7.16 -8.30
C GLU A 254 16.04 -7.95 -6.97
N TYR A 255 15.59 -9.21 -6.96
CA TYR A 255 15.63 -10.07 -5.77
C TYR A 255 17.06 -10.35 -5.28
N ASP A 256 17.95 -10.74 -6.18
CA ASP A 256 19.34 -11.05 -5.83
C ASP A 256 20.11 -9.77 -5.42
N ASP A 257 19.87 -8.64 -6.09
CA ASP A 257 20.39 -7.34 -5.67
C ASP A 257 19.86 -6.93 -4.27
N HIS A 258 18.58 -7.14 -3.96
CA HIS A 258 18.04 -6.83 -2.64
C HIS A 258 18.61 -7.75 -1.56
N LYS A 259 18.72 -9.05 -1.85
CA LYS A 259 19.31 -10.08 -0.97
C LYS A 259 20.78 -9.79 -0.66
N ALA A 260 21.56 -9.33 -1.64
CA ALA A 260 22.95 -8.92 -1.47
C ALA A 260 23.13 -7.61 -0.67
N ASN A 261 22.10 -6.75 -0.61
CA ASN A 261 22.14 -5.45 0.07
C ASN A 261 21.24 -5.39 1.33
N TYR A 262 20.71 -6.52 1.80
CA TYR A 262 19.74 -6.60 2.90
C TYR A 262 20.36 -6.25 4.26
N SER A 263 19.55 -5.63 5.15
CA SER A 263 19.94 -5.34 6.54
C SER A 263 18.75 -5.43 7.50
N ASP A 264 18.91 -6.11 8.64
CA ASP A 264 17.85 -6.16 9.66
C ASP A 264 17.55 -4.79 10.32
N HIS A 265 18.44 -3.81 10.16
CA HIS A 265 18.30 -2.47 10.76
C HIS A 265 17.50 -1.48 9.89
N VAL A 266 17.30 -1.79 8.60
CA VAL A 266 16.62 -0.91 7.64
C VAL A 266 15.56 -1.72 6.91
N GLN A 267 14.38 -1.15 6.68
CA GLN A 267 13.40 -1.72 5.76
C GLN A 267 13.12 -0.67 4.71
N ARG A 268 13.71 -0.85 3.53
CA ARG A 268 13.60 0.10 2.40
C ARG A 268 12.22 0.02 1.74
N ASP A 269 11.71 -1.20 1.60
CA ASP A 269 10.62 -1.55 0.67
C ASP A 269 9.85 -2.81 1.13
N LEU A 270 8.89 -3.24 0.29
CA LEU A 270 8.15 -4.49 0.48
C LEU A 270 9.05 -5.74 0.42
N LEU A 271 10.09 -5.73 -0.40
CA LEU A 271 10.96 -6.88 -0.58
C LEU A 271 11.86 -7.10 0.64
N ASP A 272 12.43 -6.04 1.22
CA ASP A 272 13.06 -6.08 2.56
C ASP A 272 12.10 -6.61 3.63
N ALA A 273 10.82 -6.23 3.58
CA ALA A 273 9.81 -6.70 4.55
C ALA A 273 9.56 -8.22 4.44
N LEU A 274 9.55 -8.74 3.20
CA LEU A 274 9.39 -10.17 2.91
C LEU A 274 10.65 -10.97 3.23
N LEU A 275 11.84 -10.47 2.88
CA LEU A 275 13.14 -11.05 3.24
C LEU A 275 13.31 -11.14 4.76
N ARG A 276 12.91 -10.09 5.49
CA ARG A 276 12.88 -10.09 6.97
C ARG A 276 11.92 -11.14 7.53
N ALA A 277 10.73 -11.28 6.96
CA ALA A 277 9.76 -12.28 7.40
C ALA A 277 10.27 -13.70 7.16
N LYS A 278 10.90 -13.95 6.02
CA LYS A 278 11.61 -15.21 5.70
C LYS A 278 12.70 -15.50 6.72
N ARG A 279 13.64 -14.57 6.93
CA ARG A 279 14.75 -14.71 7.91
C ARG A 279 14.25 -14.95 9.34
N SER A 280 13.15 -14.30 9.72
CA SER A 280 12.52 -14.48 11.03
C SER A 280 11.86 -15.87 11.18
N ALA A 281 11.35 -16.46 10.10
CA ALA A 281 10.84 -17.84 10.12
C ALA A 281 11.99 -18.87 10.16
N GLU A 282 13.06 -18.64 9.40
CA GLU A 282 14.27 -19.50 9.37
C GLU A 282 14.99 -19.53 10.74
N ASN A 283 15.03 -18.41 11.46
CA ASN A 283 15.67 -18.30 12.77
C ASN A 283 14.82 -18.86 13.93
N ASN A 284 13.48 -18.74 13.86
CA ASN A 284 12.58 -19.05 14.98
C ASN A 284 11.99 -20.47 14.89
N ASN A 285 12.85 -21.50 14.85
CA ASN A 285 12.44 -22.91 14.82
C ASN A 285 11.88 -23.42 16.17
N THR A 286 10.80 -22.83 16.65
CA THR A 286 9.92 -23.39 17.69
C THR A 286 8.66 -23.99 17.06
N ALA A 287 8.11 -25.03 17.70
CA ALA A 287 7.38 -26.12 17.03
C ALA A 287 5.96 -25.82 16.50
N GLU A 288 5.60 -24.57 16.23
CA GLU A 288 4.29 -24.20 15.64
C GLU A 288 4.39 -23.48 14.28
N ILE A 289 5.56 -22.94 13.89
CA ILE A 289 5.70 -22.14 12.65
C ILE A 289 7.03 -22.42 11.94
N SER A 290 7.11 -23.49 11.14
CA SER A 290 8.20 -23.67 10.18
C SER A 290 8.03 -22.73 8.98
N ALA A 291 9.13 -22.40 8.28
CA ALA A 291 9.07 -21.61 7.04
C ALA A 291 8.17 -22.24 5.96
N ASP A 292 8.08 -23.58 5.94
CA ASP A 292 7.20 -24.34 5.03
C ASP A 292 5.72 -24.20 5.39
N SER A 293 5.37 -24.15 6.68
CA SER A 293 3.97 -23.98 7.14
C SER A 293 3.35 -22.63 6.74
N VAL A 294 4.22 -21.65 6.44
CA VAL A 294 3.88 -20.30 6.02
C VAL A 294 4.11 -20.09 4.52
N GLY A 295 4.98 -20.87 3.87
CA GLY A 295 5.25 -20.78 2.43
C GLY A 295 6.19 -19.63 2.05
N LEU A 296 7.39 -19.59 2.64
CA LEU A 296 8.37 -18.50 2.43
C LEU A 296 9.55 -18.88 1.52
N SER A 297 9.30 -19.71 0.50
CA SER A 297 10.29 -19.99 -0.56
C SER A 297 10.45 -18.79 -1.51
N ASP A 298 11.59 -18.70 -2.21
CA ASP A 298 11.93 -17.56 -3.08
C ASP A 298 10.86 -17.32 -4.15
N ASP A 299 10.23 -18.40 -4.66
CA ASP A 299 9.01 -18.37 -5.48
C ASP A 299 7.89 -17.48 -4.90
N HIS A 300 7.52 -17.68 -3.63
CA HIS A 300 6.41 -16.97 -3.00
C HIS A 300 6.75 -15.49 -2.79
N LEU A 301 8.02 -15.18 -2.51
CA LEU A 301 8.49 -13.79 -2.41
C LEU A 301 8.42 -13.10 -3.78
N LEU A 302 9.00 -13.73 -4.82
CA LEU A 302 9.00 -13.22 -6.19
C LEU A 302 7.57 -13.03 -6.74
N MET A 303 6.68 -14.01 -6.56
CA MET A 303 5.29 -13.92 -7.03
C MET A 303 4.47 -12.91 -6.23
N THR A 304 4.74 -12.74 -4.93
CA THR A 304 4.09 -11.69 -4.12
C THR A 304 4.50 -10.29 -4.57
N VAL A 305 5.79 -10.02 -4.76
CA VAL A 305 6.24 -8.69 -5.21
C VAL A 305 5.80 -8.44 -6.66
N GLY A 306 5.84 -9.46 -7.53
CA GLY A 306 5.38 -9.38 -8.92
C GLY A 306 3.87 -9.11 -9.07
N ASP A 307 3.02 -9.72 -8.24
CA ASP A 307 1.58 -9.46 -8.16
C ASP A 307 1.31 -8.00 -7.74
N ILE A 308 1.95 -7.54 -6.68
CA ILE A 308 1.78 -6.16 -6.19
C ILE A 308 2.33 -5.11 -7.16
N PHE A 309 3.45 -5.39 -7.83
CA PHE A 309 4.00 -4.53 -8.88
C PHE A 309 3.03 -4.45 -10.08
N GLY A 310 2.66 -5.60 -10.66
CA GLY A 310 1.79 -5.64 -11.84
C GLY A 310 0.39 -5.06 -11.58
N ALA A 311 -0.20 -5.34 -10.41
CA ALA A 311 -1.47 -4.77 -9.99
C ALA A 311 -1.38 -3.25 -9.80
N GLY A 312 -0.30 -2.73 -9.20
CA GLY A 312 -0.08 -1.29 -9.04
C GLY A 312 0.05 -0.57 -10.39
N VAL A 313 0.85 -1.11 -11.32
CA VAL A 313 1.01 -0.56 -12.67
C VAL A 313 -0.33 -0.56 -13.42
N GLU A 314 -0.91 -1.73 -13.69
CA GLU A 314 -2.03 -1.85 -14.64
C GLU A 314 -3.34 -1.23 -14.12
N THR A 315 -3.65 -1.37 -12.83
CA THR A 315 -4.96 -0.92 -12.31
C THR A 315 -5.05 0.60 -12.19
N THR A 316 -4.11 1.25 -11.49
CA THR A 316 -4.07 2.73 -11.36
C THR A 316 -3.94 3.38 -12.74
N THR A 317 -3.05 2.89 -13.60
CA THR A 317 -2.87 3.40 -14.96
C THR A 317 -4.15 3.29 -15.79
N THR A 318 -4.89 2.18 -15.70
CA THR A 318 -6.15 1.99 -16.42
C THR A 318 -7.21 3.00 -15.98
N VAL A 319 -7.35 3.26 -14.68
CA VAL A 319 -8.30 4.28 -14.18
C VAL A 319 -7.91 5.69 -14.61
N LEU A 320 -6.61 6.04 -14.59
CA LEU A 320 -6.14 7.36 -15.03
C LEU A 320 -6.37 7.58 -16.53
N LYS A 321 -6.10 6.57 -17.37
CA LYS A 321 -6.39 6.61 -18.81
C LYS A 321 -7.89 6.82 -19.06
N TRP A 322 -8.75 6.03 -18.41
CA TRP A 322 -10.20 6.21 -18.47
C TRP A 322 -10.66 7.61 -18.02
N ALA A 323 -10.17 8.09 -16.88
CA ALA A 323 -10.53 9.40 -16.35
C ALA A 323 -10.22 10.52 -17.35
N ILE A 324 -9.08 10.46 -18.03
CA ILE A 324 -8.71 11.43 -19.07
C ILE A 324 -9.68 11.37 -20.24
N ALA A 325 -10.05 10.19 -20.73
CA ALA A 325 -11.03 10.07 -21.81
C ALA A 325 -12.40 10.67 -21.42
N TYR A 326 -12.92 10.36 -20.23
CA TYR A 326 -14.19 10.94 -19.77
C TYR A 326 -14.09 12.45 -19.51
N LEU A 327 -12.97 12.97 -19.00
CA LEU A 327 -12.77 14.41 -18.80
C LEU A 327 -12.61 15.19 -20.12
N ILE A 328 -12.20 14.53 -21.20
CA ILE A 328 -12.20 15.06 -22.58
C ILE A 328 -13.60 15.05 -23.18
N HIS A 329 -14.38 13.99 -22.97
CA HIS A 329 -15.79 13.90 -23.39
C HIS A 329 -16.73 14.84 -22.61
N HIS A 330 -16.35 15.22 -21.38
CA HIS A 330 -17.14 16.08 -20.50
C HIS A 330 -16.36 17.32 -19.99
N PRO A 331 -16.02 18.30 -20.87
CA PRO A 331 -15.29 19.51 -20.47
C PRO A 331 -15.95 20.33 -19.35
N GLN A 332 -17.27 20.24 -19.19
CA GLN A 332 -18.02 20.85 -18.10
C GLN A 332 -17.71 20.23 -16.72
N VAL A 333 -17.43 18.93 -16.67
CA VAL A 333 -16.95 18.25 -15.44
C VAL A 333 -15.52 18.71 -15.16
N GLN A 334 -14.68 18.73 -16.21
CA GLN A 334 -13.28 19.15 -16.12
C GLN A 334 -13.15 20.58 -15.55
N ARG A 335 -13.94 21.53 -16.07
CA ARG A 335 -13.98 22.93 -15.60
C ARG A 335 -14.44 23.04 -14.15
N ARG A 336 -15.49 22.31 -13.75
CA ARG A 336 -15.98 22.35 -12.37
C ARG A 336 -14.99 21.75 -11.35
N ILE A 337 -14.13 20.80 -11.77
CA ILE A 337 -12.99 20.36 -10.96
C ILE A 337 -11.92 21.45 -10.87
N GLN A 338 -11.63 22.16 -11.96
CA GLN A 338 -10.69 23.29 -11.98
C GLN A 338 -11.15 24.42 -11.06
N GLU A 339 -12.42 24.83 -11.13
CA GLU A 339 -13.05 25.80 -10.22
C GLU A 339 -12.98 25.36 -8.74
N GLU A 340 -13.14 24.06 -8.46
CA GLU A 340 -12.99 23.50 -7.11
C GLU A 340 -11.53 23.55 -6.63
N LEU A 341 -10.57 23.19 -7.49
CA LEU A 341 -9.13 23.26 -7.19
C LEU A 341 -8.67 24.71 -6.96
N ASP A 342 -9.11 25.65 -7.81
CA ASP A 342 -8.86 27.08 -7.66
C ASP A 342 -9.43 27.61 -6.32
N SER A 343 -10.67 27.23 -5.97
CA SER A 343 -11.33 27.65 -4.72
C SER A 343 -10.71 27.07 -3.44
N LYS A 344 -10.18 25.83 -3.47
CA LYS A 344 -9.81 25.08 -2.25
C LYS A 344 -8.31 24.83 -2.08
N VAL A 345 -7.54 24.84 -3.17
CA VAL A 345 -6.08 24.64 -3.19
C VAL A 345 -5.34 25.91 -3.62
N GLY A 346 -5.88 26.64 -4.61
CA GLY A 346 -5.34 27.90 -5.11
C GLY A 346 -4.22 27.74 -6.14
N GLY A 347 -3.47 28.82 -6.36
CA GLY A 347 -2.32 28.88 -7.27
C GLY A 347 -0.96 28.69 -6.59
N ASP A 348 -0.84 29.00 -5.29
CA ASP A 348 0.45 29.16 -4.61
C ASP A 348 1.14 27.85 -4.20
N ARG A 349 0.42 26.72 -4.32
CA ARG A 349 0.89 25.38 -3.92
C ARG A 349 0.23 24.29 -4.75
N PHE A 350 0.86 23.12 -4.78
CA PHE A 350 0.26 21.92 -5.38
C PHE A 350 -0.71 21.21 -4.40
N PRO A 351 -1.64 20.37 -4.92
CA PRO A 351 -2.56 19.58 -4.11
C PRO A 351 -1.82 18.56 -3.22
N GLN A 352 -2.35 18.35 -2.02
CA GLN A 352 -1.88 17.35 -1.07
C GLN A 352 -3.02 16.41 -0.69
N LEU A 353 -2.71 15.23 -0.14
CA LEU A 353 -3.71 14.25 0.28
C LEU A 353 -4.62 14.81 1.40
N SER A 354 -4.11 15.79 2.17
CA SER A 354 -4.88 16.56 3.15
C SER A 354 -6.02 17.41 2.56
N ASP A 355 -5.98 17.73 1.26
CA ASP A 355 -7.04 18.47 0.56
C ASP A 355 -8.20 17.58 0.10
N ARG A 356 -8.06 16.24 0.14
CA ARG A 356 -9.08 15.30 -0.34
C ARG A 356 -10.44 15.46 0.35
N GLY A 357 -10.46 15.88 1.60
CA GLY A 357 -11.70 16.19 2.34
C GLY A 357 -12.37 17.52 1.96
N LYS A 358 -11.74 18.33 1.10
CA LYS A 358 -12.21 19.65 0.63
C LYS A 358 -12.60 19.65 -0.85
N LEU A 359 -12.30 18.58 -1.59
CA LEU A 359 -12.53 18.43 -3.03
C LEU A 359 -13.60 17.35 -3.33
N PRO A 360 -14.86 17.53 -2.87
CA PRO A 360 -15.91 16.54 -3.05
C PRO A 360 -16.24 16.30 -4.53
N TYR A 361 -16.15 17.28 -5.42
CA TYR A 361 -16.46 17.11 -6.83
C TYR A 361 -15.41 16.27 -7.57
N LEU A 362 -14.12 16.46 -7.28
CA LEU A 362 -13.07 15.57 -7.78
C LEU A 362 -13.24 14.13 -7.25
N GLU A 363 -13.42 13.94 -5.94
CA GLU A 363 -13.61 12.61 -5.34
C GLU A 363 -14.90 11.93 -5.83
N ALA A 364 -15.96 12.69 -6.11
CA ALA A 364 -17.19 12.20 -6.74
C ALA A 364 -16.95 11.78 -8.20
N THR A 365 -16.14 12.53 -8.96
CA THR A 365 -15.77 12.18 -10.33
C THR A 365 -14.94 10.89 -10.38
N ILE A 366 -14.02 10.71 -9.43
CA ILE A 366 -13.25 9.46 -9.27
C ILE A 366 -14.18 8.28 -8.97
N ARG A 367 -15.22 8.48 -8.16
CA ARG A 367 -16.22 7.43 -7.87
C ARG A 367 -17.08 7.06 -9.07
N GLU A 368 -17.55 8.06 -9.83
CA GLU A 368 -18.31 7.80 -11.05
C GLU A 368 -17.46 7.10 -12.10
N MET A 369 -16.17 7.45 -12.22
CA MET A 369 -15.23 6.76 -13.09
C MET A 369 -15.08 5.27 -12.70
N LEU A 370 -14.86 4.99 -11.42
CA LEU A 370 -14.79 3.62 -10.88
C LEU A 370 -16.13 2.86 -10.94
N ARG A 371 -17.27 3.57 -11.06
CA ARG A 371 -18.57 2.96 -11.33
C ARG A 371 -18.68 2.56 -12.80
N ILE A 372 -18.58 3.53 -13.72
CA ILE A 372 -18.97 3.39 -15.12
C ILE A 372 -18.00 2.56 -15.97
N ARG A 373 -16.72 2.50 -15.59
CA ARG A 373 -15.74 1.55 -16.13
C ARG A 373 -15.01 0.86 -14.97
N PRO A 374 -15.63 -0.17 -14.36
CA PRO A 374 -15.00 -0.90 -13.27
C PRO A 374 -13.74 -1.61 -13.80
N VAL A 375 -12.64 -1.52 -13.04
CA VAL A 375 -11.32 -2.04 -13.45
C VAL A 375 -11.39 -3.53 -13.80
N ALA A 376 -12.14 -4.31 -13.02
CA ALA A 376 -12.47 -5.71 -13.28
C ALA A 376 -14.00 -5.85 -13.40
N PRO A 377 -14.58 -5.80 -14.62
CA PRO A 377 -16.02 -5.89 -14.85
C PRO A 377 -16.63 -7.22 -14.39
N LEU A 378 -15.86 -8.29 -14.52
CA LEU A 378 -16.04 -9.54 -13.80
C LEU A 378 -14.96 -9.59 -12.72
N LEU A 379 -15.34 -9.80 -11.46
CA LEU A 379 -14.35 -10.02 -10.41
C LEU A 379 -13.66 -11.38 -10.62
N ILE A 380 -12.36 -11.47 -10.28
CA ILE A 380 -11.58 -12.72 -10.32
C ILE A 380 -12.41 -13.84 -9.67
N PRO A 381 -12.62 -15.00 -10.34
CA PRO A 381 -13.58 -15.99 -9.88
C PRO A 381 -13.31 -16.48 -8.46
N HIS A 382 -14.38 -16.64 -7.70
CA HIS A 382 -14.37 -17.23 -6.36
C HIS A 382 -14.67 -18.73 -6.46
N VAL A 383 -14.26 -19.51 -5.46
CA VAL A 383 -14.58 -20.95 -5.37
C VAL A 383 -15.15 -21.27 -4.00
N ALA A 384 -16.25 -22.03 -3.99
CA ALA A 384 -16.86 -22.56 -2.77
C ALA A 384 -15.96 -23.65 -2.14
N LEU A 385 -15.40 -23.38 -0.96
CA LEU A 385 -14.51 -24.31 -0.24
C LEU A 385 -15.27 -25.44 0.48
N SER A 386 -16.56 -25.25 0.72
CA SER A 386 -17.52 -26.24 1.21
C SER A 386 -18.85 -26.11 0.48
N ASP A 387 -19.75 -27.08 0.63
CA ASP A 387 -21.15 -26.92 0.24
C ASP A 387 -21.81 -25.79 1.06
N THR A 388 -22.70 -25.04 0.42
CA THR A 388 -23.35 -23.84 1.00
C THR A 388 -24.56 -23.42 0.14
N SER A 389 -25.04 -22.18 0.32
CA SER A 389 -26.09 -21.57 -0.51
C SER A 389 -25.77 -20.13 -0.92
N ILE A 390 -26.50 -19.60 -1.90
CA ILE A 390 -26.55 -18.17 -2.25
C ILE A 390 -28.03 -17.81 -2.43
N GLY A 391 -28.58 -16.97 -1.56
CA GLY A 391 -30.02 -16.82 -1.39
C GLY A 391 -30.68 -18.17 -1.16
N ASN A 392 -31.68 -18.50 -1.99
CA ASN A 392 -32.42 -19.76 -1.96
C ASN A 392 -31.75 -20.88 -2.78
N PHE A 393 -30.60 -20.63 -3.41
CA PHE A 393 -29.93 -21.59 -4.29
C PHE A 393 -28.84 -22.40 -3.60
N THR A 394 -28.82 -23.71 -3.81
CA THR A 394 -27.75 -24.63 -3.38
C THR A 394 -26.48 -24.40 -4.20
N VAL A 395 -25.32 -24.37 -3.52
CA VAL A 395 -24.00 -24.25 -4.15
C VAL A 395 -23.07 -25.33 -3.63
N ARG A 396 -22.59 -26.19 -4.52
CA ARG A 396 -21.72 -27.33 -4.17
C ARG A 396 -20.26 -26.90 -4.03
N LYS A 397 -19.49 -27.58 -3.19
CA LYS A 397 -18.03 -27.42 -3.07
C LYS A 397 -17.36 -27.50 -4.45
N GLY A 398 -16.37 -26.64 -4.70
CA GLY A 398 -15.66 -26.55 -5.98
C GLY A 398 -16.38 -25.74 -7.07
N THR A 399 -17.64 -25.36 -6.88
CA THR A 399 -18.36 -24.47 -7.81
C THR A 399 -17.64 -23.12 -7.92
N ARG A 400 -17.40 -22.66 -9.15
CA ARG A 400 -16.85 -21.34 -9.45
C ARG A 400 -17.97 -20.29 -9.35
N VAL A 401 -17.68 -19.11 -8.80
CA VAL A 401 -18.65 -18.02 -8.64
C VAL A 401 -18.04 -16.74 -9.20
N ILE A 402 -18.70 -16.14 -10.19
CA ILE A 402 -18.29 -14.89 -10.82
C ILE A 402 -19.29 -13.80 -10.46
N ILE A 403 -18.80 -12.70 -9.92
CA ILE A 403 -19.61 -11.51 -9.62
C ILE A 403 -19.44 -10.55 -10.79
N ASN A 404 -20.54 -10.26 -11.48
CA ASN A 404 -20.60 -9.33 -12.59
C ASN A 404 -20.72 -7.90 -12.05
N LEU A 405 -19.57 -7.32 -11.68
CA LEU A 405 -19.51 -5.96 -11.14
C LEU A 405 -20.03 -4.92 -12.15
N TRP A 406 -19.92 -5.18 -13.45
CA TRP A 406 -20.58 -4.37 -14.48
C TRP A 406 -22.09 -4.34 -14.30
N SER A 407 -22.74 -5.50 -14.11
CA SER A 407 -24.18 -5.54 -13.85
C SER A 407 -24.55 -4.81 -12.56
N LEU A 408 -23.80 -5.01 -11.47
CA LEU A 408 -24.03 -4.27 -10.22
C LEU A 408 -23.95 -2.74 -10.40
N HIS A 409 -23.04 -2.27 -11.25
CA HIS A 409 -22.81 -0.84 -11.52
C HIS A 409 -23.73 -0.24 -12.60
N HIS A 410 -24.45 -1.08 -13.34
CA HIS A 410 -25.34 -0.70 -14.45
C HIS A 410 -26.76 -1.33 -14.35
N ASP A 411 -27.18 -1.75 -13.16
CA ASP A 411 -28.57 -2.10 -12.85
C ASP A 411 -29.41 -0.81 -12.74
N GLU A 412 -30.38 -0.65 -13.65
CA GLU A 412 -31.24 0.53 -13.74
C GLU A 412 -32.15 0.72 -12.52
N LYS A 413 -32.37 -0.35 -11.73
CA LYS A 413 -33.11 -0.30 -10.45
C LYS A 413 -32.31 0.38 -9.34
N GLU A 414 -30.98 0.33 -9.43
CA GLU A 414 -30.04 0.92 -8.48
C GLU A 414 -29.43 2.24 -9.00
N TRP A 415 -29.34 2.41 -10.33
CA TRP A 415 -28.66 3.53 -10.98
C TRP A 415 -29.51 4.18 -12.08
N LYS A 416 -30.10 5.34 -11.79
CA LYS A 416 -30.87 6.13 -12.76
C LYS A 416 -30.02 6.53 -13.98
N LYS A 417 -30.33 6.01 -15.18
CA LYS A 417 -29.56 6.18 -16.43
C LYS A 417 -28.07 5.76 -16.26
N PRO A 418 -27.75 4.45 -16.18
CA PRO A 418 -26.41 4.00 -15.76
C PRO A 418 -25.29 4.33 -16.75
N GLU A 419 -25.58 4.48 -18.04
CA GLU A 419 -24.58 4.83 -19.06
C GLU A 419 -24.19 6.32 -19.09
N LEU A 420 -24.91 7.18 -18.37
CA LEU A 420 -24.57 8.60 -18.26
C LEU A 420 -23.46 8.80 -17.23
N PHE A 421 -22.35 9.41 -17.61
CA PHE A 421 -21.32 9.87 -16.69
C PHE A 421 -21.80 11.10 -15.91
N ASP A 422 -22.15 10.92 -14.64
CA ASP A 422 -22.60 11.98 -13.74
C ASP A 422 -21.93 11.87 -12.35
N PRO A 423 -20.88 12.69 -12.07
CA PRO A 423 -20.32 12.81 -10.73
C PRO A 423 -21.33 13.26 -9.66
N GLY A 424 -22.41 13.96 -10.05
CA GLY A 424 -23.44 14.45 -9.14
C GLY A 424 -24.10 13.36 -8.30
N ARG A 425 -24.16 12.12 -8.82
CA ARG A 425 -24.63 10.92 -8.10
C ARG A 425 -23.96 10.70 -6.74
N PHE A 426 -22.70 11.08 -6.58
CA PHE A 426 -21.92 10.83 -5.37
C PHE A 426 -21.86 12.05 -4.44
N LEU A 427 -22.63 13.11 -4.70
CA LEU A 427 -22.71 14.31 -3.86
C LEU A 427 -24.00 14.35 -3.04
N ASN A 428 -23.97 15.05 -1.90
CA ASN A 428 -25.20 15.48 -1.23
C ASN A 428 -25.91 16.58 -2.02
N SER A 429 -27.14 16.92 -1.64
CA SER A 429 -27.97 17.95 -2.28
C SER A 429 -27.33 19.34 -2.34
N GLU A 430 -26.42 19.64 -1.42
CA GLU A 430 -25.67 20.91 -1.35
C GLU A 430 -24.41 20.92 -2.23
N GLY A 431 -23.92 19.75 -2.69
CA GLY A 431 -22.60 19.61 -3.31
C GLY A 431 -21.40 19.75 -2.35
N THR A 432 -21.64 19.93 -1.06
CA THR A 432 -20.63 20.17 -0.01
C THR A 432 -19.95 18.89 0.49
N GLY A 433 -20.55 17.73 0.26
CA GLY A 433 -20.10 16.44 0.80
C GLY A 433 -20.49 15.25 -0.08
N LEU A 434 -20.00 14.07 0.32
CA LEU A 434 -20.08 12.85 -0.47
C LEU A 434 -21.08 11.84 0.09
N ILE A 435 -21.86 11.22 -0.79
CA ILE A 435 -22.78 10.13 -0.47
C ILE A 435 -22.36 8.81 -1.13
N ILE A 436 -23.10 7.75 -0.83
CA ILE A 436 -23.08 6.48 -1.57
C ILE A 436 -24.54 6.27 -2.04
N PRO A 437 -24.87 6.54 -3.32
CA PRO A 437 -26.25 6.62 -3.79
C PRO A 437 -26.95 5.27 -3.92
N SER A 438 -26.18 4.22 -4.23
CA SER A 438 -26.66 2.84 -4.35
C SER A 438 -25.79 1.93 -3.50
N SER A 439 -26.43 0.95 -2.88
CA SER A 439 -25.71 -0.07 -2.12
C SER A 439 -24.96 -1.07 -3.01
N SER A 440 -25.18 -1.03 -4.34
CA SER A 440 -24.58 -1.89 -5.36
C SER A 440 -23.13 -1.51 -5.71
N TYR A 441 -22.67 -0.33 -5.27
CA TYR A 441 -21.33 0.20 -5.55
C TYR A 441 -20.22 -0.59 -4.82
N LEU A 442 -19.46 -1.41 -5.56
CA LEU A 442 -18.40 -2.29 -5.01
C LEU A 442 -17.08 -2.23 -5.85
N PRO A 443 -16.53 -1.04 -6.15
CA PRO A 443 -15.42 -0.85 -7.10
C PRO A 443 -14.12 -1.57 -6.73
N PHE A 444 -13.90 -1.88 -5.44
CA PHE A 444 -12.72 -2.58 -4.93
C PHE A 444 -13.05 -4.01 -4.43
N GLY A 445 -14.22 -4.54 -4.79
CA GLY A 445 -14.78 -5.75 -4.20
C GLY A 445 -15.19 -5.53 -2.73
N ALA A 446 -15.23 -6.60 -1.94
CA ALA A 446 -15.56 -6.55 -0.52
C ALA A 446 -15.02 -7.75 0.26
N GLY A 447 -15.02 -7.64 1.60
CA GLY A 447 -14.73 -8.75 2.50
C GLY A 447 -13.30 -9.28 2.42
N ILE A 448 -13.13 -10.60 2.54
CA ILE A 448 -11.80 -11.23 2.70
C ILE A 448 -10.90 -10.97 1.48
N ARG A 449 -11.46 -11.00 0.27
CA ARG A 449 -10.75 -10.78 -1.00
C ARG A 449 -10.87 -9.34 -1.52
N VAL A 450 -11.22 -8.35 -0.68
CA VAL A 450 -11.21 -6.93 -1.05
C VAL A 450 -9.84 -6.51 -1.60
N CYS A 451 -9.79 -5.53 -2.51
CA CYS A 451 -8.55 -5.02 -3.09
C CYS A 451 -7.52 -4.68 -2.01
N LEU A 452 -6.29 -5.17 -2.18
CA LEU A 452 -5.20 -4.95 -1.22
C LEU A 452 -4.56 -3.55 -1.40
N GLY A 453 -4.56 -3.05 -2.63
CA GLY A 453 -4.06 -1.72 -2.99
C GLY A 453 -5.09 -0.60 -2.90
N GLU A 454 -6.29 -0.82 -2.34
CA GLU A 454 -7.38 0.18 -2.34
C GLU A 454 -6.94 1.55 -1.81
N ALA A 455 -6.15 1.57 -0.72
CA ALA A 455 -5.63 2.81 -0.15
C ALA A 455 -4.62 3.50 -1.08
N LEU A 456 -3.72 2.73 -1.72
CA LEU A 456 -2.71 3.24 -2.64
C LEU A 456 -3.36 3.83 -3.89
N ALA A 457 -4.20 3.07 -4.58
CA ALA A 457 -4.90 3.51 -5.78
C ALA A 457 -5.74 4.78 -5.52
N LYS A 458 -6.42 4.87 -4.35
CA LYS A 458 -7.16 6.08 -3.95
C LYS A 458 -6.27 7.31 -3.69
N MET A 459 -5.02 7.11 -3.28
CA MET A 459 -4.04 8.22 -3.15
C MET A 459 -3.49 8.62 -4.52
N GLU A 460 -3.09 7.66 -5.34
CA GLU A 460 -2.54 7.89 -6.67
C GLU A 460 -3.54 8.59 -7.60
N ILE A 461 -4.75 8.03 -7.77
CA ILE A 461 -5.77 8.57 -8.68
C ILE A 461 -6.14 10.00 -8.27
N PHE A 462 -6.28 10.27 -6.96
CA PHE A 462 -6.57 11.60 -6.45
C PHE A 462 -5.43 12.60 -6.69
N LEU A 463 -4.19 12.24 -6.38
CA LEU A 463 -3.04 13.14 -6.54
C LEU A 463 -2.70 13.39 -8.00
N PHE A 464 -2.63 12.35 -8.85
CA PHE A 464 -2.34 12.53 -10.28
C PHE A 464 -3.43 13.37 -10.97
N LEU A 465 -4.73 13.12 -10.73
CA LEU A 465 -5.79 13.92 -11.35
C LEU A 465 -5.82 15.36 -10.82
N SER A 466 -5.66 15.59 -9.52
CA SER A 466 -5.63 16.97 -8.98
C SER A 466 -4.42 17.77 -9.48
N TRP A 467 -3.23 17.17 -9.57
CA TRP A 467 -2.03 17.83 -10.10
C TRP A 467 -2.13 18.15 -11.60
N ILE A 468 -2.67 17.23 -12.40
CA ILE A 468 -2.91 17.46 -13.83
C ILE A 468 -3.95 18.57 -14.00
N LEU A 469 -5.13 18.46 -13.37
CA LEU A 469 -6.24 19.38 -13.60
C LEU A 469 -5.99 20.78 -13.02
N GLN A 470 -5.18 20.94 -11.97
CA GLN A 470 -4.78 22.27 -11.47
C GLN A 470 -3.94 23.06 -12.52
N ARG A 471 -3.27 22.36 -13.43
CA ARG A 471 -2.28 22.96 -14.35
C ARG A 471 -2.67 22.94 -15.83
N PHE A 472 -3.51 21.97 -16.24
CA PHE A 472 -3.79 21.70 -17.64
C PHE A 472 -5.28 21.53 -17.90
N VAL A 473 -5.75 22.19 -18.96
CA VAL A 473 -6.97 21.80 -19.66
C VAL A 473 -6.61 20.66 -20.62
N LEU A 474 -7.28 19.51 -20.48
CA LEU A 474 -7.12 18.34 -21.33
C LEU A 474 -8.06 18.46 -22.53
N SER A 475 -7.50 18.45 -23.74
CA SER A 475 -8.26 18.57 -24.99
C SER A 475 -7.67 17.71 -26.12
N VAL A 476 -8.47 17.49 -27.15
CA VAL A 476 -8.07 16.83 -28.39
C VAL A 476 -7.75 17.92 -29.43
N PRO A 477 -6.64 17.82 -30.20
CA PRO A 477 -6.29 18.79 -31.23
C PRO A 477 -7.40 19.01 -32.26
N GLN A 478 -7.40 20.17 -32.92
CA GLN A 478 -8.41 20.47 -33.95
C GLN A 478 -8.41 19.41 -35.07
N GLY A 479 -9.60 19.12 -35.61
CA GLY A 479 -9.81 18.10 -36.65
C GLY A 479 -9.68 16.65 -36.20
N HIS A 480 -9.35 16.37 -34.93
CA HIS A 480 -9.18 15.01 -34.42
C HIS A 480 -10.44 14.49 -33.72
N SER A 481 -10.73 13.18 -33.86
CA SER A 481 -11.86 12.55 -33.18
C SER A 481 -11.62 12.41 -31.67
N LEU A 482 -12.69 12.48 -30.89
CA LEU A 482 -12.69 12.09 -29.47
C LEU A 482 -12.18 10.63 -29.30
N PRO A 483 -11.66 10.25 -28.11
CA PRO A 483 -11.30 8.86 -27.80
C PRO A 483 -12.53 7.94 -27.82
N SER A 484 -12.36 6.65 -28.19
CA SER A 484 -13.45 5.67 -27.97
C SER A 484 -13.65 5.43 -26.47
N LEU A 485 -14.91 5.27 -26.06
CA LEU A 485 -15.30 4.86 -24.70
C LEU A 485 -15.62 3.37 -24.58
N GLU A 486 -15.32 2.60 -25.64
CA GLU A 486 -15.32 1.14 -25.65
C GLU A 486 -14.09 0.59 -24.92
N GLY A 487 -14.31 -0.42 -24.09
CA GLY A 487 -13.26 -1.06 -23.32
C GLY A 487 -12.80 -2.39 -23.94
N LYS A 488 -11.49 -2.55 -24.11
CA LYS A 488 -10.85 -3.82 -24.42
C LYS A 488 -10.95 -4.72 -23.18
N PHE A 489 -11.72 -5.80 -23.27
CA PHE A 489 -11.91 -6.75 -22.17
C PHE A 489 -10.68 -7.66 -21.96
N GLY A 490 -10.47 -8.07 -20.72
CA GLY A 490 -9.37 -8.89 -20.22
C GLY A 490 -9.38 -8.92 -18.69
N VAL A 491 -8.25 -9.27 -18.06
CA VAL A 491 -8.08 -9.21 -16.59
C VAL A 491 -8.40 -7.81 -16.03
N VAL A 492 -8.07 -6.78 -16.80
CA VAL A 492 -8.47 -5.38 -16.58
C VAL A 492 -9.17 -4.83 -17.82
N LEU A 493 -10.21 -4.01 -17.64
CA LEU A 493 -10.91 -3.33 -18.74
C LEU A 493 -10.10 -2.12 -19.20
N GLN A 494 -9.17 -2.33 -20.13
CA GLN A 494 -8.34 -1.25 -20.67
C GLN A 494 -9.15 -0.39 -21.68
N PRO A 495 -9.00 0.95 -21.71
CA PRO A 495 -9.53 1.74 -22.82
C PRO A 495 -8.77 1.43 -24.13
N ALA A 496 -9.39 1.68 -25.28
CA ALA A 496 -8.71 1.62 -26.57
C ALA A 496 -7.49 2.56 -26.60
N LYS A 497 -6.36 2.11 -27.18
CA LYS A 497 -5.11 2.88 -27.22
C LYS A 497 -5.33 4.26 -27.86
N TYR A 498 -4.96 5.32 -27.15
CA TYR A 498 -5.00 6.69 -27.65
C TYR A 498 -3.90 6.93 -28.69
N LYS A 499 -4.13 6.52 -29.95
CA LYS A 499 -3.26 6.83 -31.10
C LYS A 499 -3.15 8.34 -31.40
N ARG A 500 -3.79 9.20 -30.61
CA ARG A 500 -3.91 10.64 -30.84
C ARG A 500 -3.26 11.39 -29.70
N GLN A 501 -2.39 12.30 -30.09
CA GLN A 501 -1.76 13.29 -29.24
C GLN A 501 -2.83 14.15 -28.53
N LEU A 502 -2.62 14.48 -27.25
CA LEU A 502 -3.48 15.39 -26.48
C LEU A 502 -2.88 16.79 -26.43
N GLN A 503 -3.70 17.81 -26.66
CA GLN A 503 -3.32 19.19 -26.45
C GLN A 503 -3.60 19.56 -24.98
N THR A 504 -2.56 20.00 -24.29
CA THR A 504 -2.66 20.52 -22.92
C THR A 504 -2.46 22.03 -22.94
N ALA A 505 -3.41 22.77 -22.40
CA ALA A 505 -3.35 24.23 -22.31
C ALA A 505 -3.25 24.67 -20.84
N VAL A 506 -2.38 25.63 -20.55
CA VAL A 506 -2.35 26.30 -19.25
C VAL A 506 -3.58 27.23 -19.15
N PRO A 507 -4.34 27.24 -18.05
CA PRO A 507 -5.46 28.17 -17.89
C PRO A 507 -4.99 29.63 -17.95
N PRO A 508 -5.70 30.54 -18.64
CA PRO A 508 -5.24 31.92 -18.94
C PRO A 508 -5.12 32.85 -17.72
N HIS A 509 -5.41 32.37 -16.51
CA HIS A 509 -5.17 33.09 -15.25
C HIS A 509 -3.93 32.58 -14.50
N ARG A 510 -3.18 31.61 -15.04
CA ARG A 510 -2.09 30.87 -14.35
C ARG A 510 -0.69 31.06 -14.96
N ASP A 511 -0.52 31.92 -15.97
CA ASP A 511 0.77 32.20 -16.62
C ASP A 511 1.87 32.72 -15.68
N ASN A 512 1.49 33.36 -14.57
CA ASN A 512 2.41 33.92 -13.56
C ASN A 512 2.71 32.97 -12.38
N MET A 513 2.49 31.65 -12.52
CA MET A 513 2.96 30.69 -11.51
C MET A 513 4.51 30.72 -11.44
N PRO A 514 5.14 30.87 -10.25
CA PRO A 514 6.57 31.13 -10.16
C PRO A 514 7.43 29.99 -10.72
N ARG A 515 8.27 30.28 -11.72
CA ARG A 515 9.23 29.35 -12.35
C ARG A 515 10.34 28.84 -11.39
N SER A 516 10.34 29.25 -10.13
CA SER A 516 11.44 29.14 -9.18
C SER A 516 11.31 27.96 -8.19
N PHE A 517 11.06 26.75 -8.70
CA PHE A 517 11.24 25.50 -7.93
C PHE A 517 12.09 24.47 -8.69
N LEU A 518 13.28 24.89 -9.10
CA LEU A 518 14.40 23.99 -9.38
C LEU A 518 14.84 23.31 -8.07
N VAL A 519 14.14 22.24 -7.71
CA VAL A 519 14.53 21.37 -6.60
C VAL A 519 15.90 20.77 -6.91
N LYS A 520 16.90 21.06 -6.06
CA LYS A 520 18.19 20.34 -6.08
C LYS A 520 17.87 18.84 -6.11
N LYS A 521 18.41 18.11 -7.10
CA LYS A 521 18.22 16.65 -7.26
C LYS A 521 18.26 15.98 -5.88
N PRO A 522 17.20 15.26 -5.44
CA PRO A 522 17.30 14.48 -4.21
C PRO A 522 18.49 13.51 -4.35
N HIS A 523 19.21 13.28 -3.25
CA HIS A 523 20.20 12.22 -3.19
C HIS A 523 19.48 10.87 -3.32
N SER A 524 19.34 10.40 -4.56
CA SER A 524 18.71 9.14 -4.91
C SER A 524 19.60 7.99 -4.44
N ASN A 525 19.19 7.29 -3.38
CA ASN A 525 19.70 5.94 -3.10
C ASN A 525 19.46 5.08 -4.34
N LYS A 526 20.53 4.48 -4.88
CA LYS A 526 20.57 3.63 -6.10
C LYS A 526 19.61 4.04 -7.23
N ARG A 527 20.14 4.81 -8.19
CA ARG A 527 19.58 4.81 -9.55
C ARG A 527 19.87 3.45 -10.20
N ILE A 528 18.92 2.93 -10.99
CA ILE A 528 19.23 1.86 -11.92
C ILE A 528 20.27 2.40 -12.92
N ASN A 529 21.35 1.66 -13.14
CA ASN A 529 22.42 2.11 -14.03
C ASN A 529 21.97 2.01 -15.49
N CYS A 530 21.85 3.16 -16.17
CA CYS A 530 21.75 3.21 -17.63
C CYS A 530 23.07 2.75 -18.27
N GLY A 531 23.30 1.44 -18.29
CA GLY A 531 24.54 0.80 -18.72
C GLY A 531 24.77 0.94 -20.22
N ARG A 532 25.85 1.61 -20.60
CA ARG A 532 26.28 1.75 -22.00
C ARG A 532 26.84 0.43 -22.52
N LEU A 533 25.97 -0.45 -22.99
CA LEU A 533 26.32 -1.74 -23.59
C LEU A 533 27.30 -1.56 -24.76
N LYS A 534 28.54 -1.99 -24.58
CA LYS A 534 29.53 -2.16 -25.66
C LYS A 534 29.23 -3.49 -26.36
N SER A 535 28.62 -3.44 -27.54
CA SER A 535 28.45 -4.61 -28.41
C SER A 535 29.80 -5.01 -29.04
N GLN A 536 30.37 -6.14 -28.61
CA GLN A 536 31.40 -6.85 -29.36
C GLN A 536 30.75 -7.86 -30.31
N THR A 537 30.82 -7.59 -31.62
CA THR A 537 30.56 -8.57 -32.69
C THR A 537 31.53 -8.29 -33.85
N ARG A 538 31.95 -9.34 -34.54
CA ARG A 538 33.01 -9.30 -35.58
C ARG A 538 32.50 -8.83 -36.96
N GLU A 539 33.47 -8.40 -37.77
CA GLU A 539 33.67 -8.64 -39.21
C GLU A 539 32.62 -9.51 -39.94
N ALA A 540 32.22 -9.28 -41.21
CA ALA A 540 32.48 -8.24 -42.23
C ALA A 540 31.46 -8.50 -43.41
N PRO A 541 31.61 -8.08 -44.70
CA PRO A 541 32.48 -7.07 -45.34
C PRO A 541 31.83 -6.12 -46.40
N CYS A 542 32.50 -4.99 -46.67
CA CYS A 542 32.62 -4.23 -47.95
C CYS A 542 31.40 -3.60 -48.70
N GLY A 543 31.68 -2.55 -49.49
CA GLY A 543 30.76 -1.85 -50.42
C GLY A 543 30.61 -0.33 -50.16
N THR A 544 31.63 0.52 -50.30
CA THR A 544 32.18 1.19 -51.52
C THR A 544 31.29 2.30 -52.15
N HIS A 545 31.94 3.38 -52.64
CA HIS A 545 31.39 4.56 -53.35
C HIS A 545 30.52 5.55 -52.52
N GLU A 546 30.57 6.89 -52.68
CA GLU A 546 31.60 7.78 -53.26
C GLU A 546 31.39 9.26 -52.80
N ASP A 547 32.17 10.21 -53.34
CA ASP A 547 32.35 11.61 -52.89
C ASP A 547 31.16 12.58 -53.05
N SER A 548 31.16 13.65 -52.23
CA SER A 548 30.99 15.10 -52.56
C SER A 548 30.49 15.89 -51.34
N LEU A 549 31.20 16.85 -50.70
CA LEU A 549 31.78 18.14 -51.12
C LEU A 549 30.77 19.24 -51.55
N LEU A 550 30.79 20.35 -50.78
CA LEU A 550 30.34 21.76 -51.00
C LEU A 550 29.46 22.24 -49.81
N HIS A 551 29.91 23.00 -48.79
CA HIS A 551 30.92 24.06 -48.59
C HIS A 551 30.36 25.49 -48.78
N LYS A 552 30.67 26.37 -47.81
CA LYS A 552 30.35 27.80 -47.66
C LYS A 552 29.04 28.07 -46.90
N ASP A 553 29.02 28.70 -45.72
CA ASP A 553 29.68 29.94 -45.20
C ASP A 553 29.01 31.23 -45.68
N LEU A 554 28.37 31.96 -44.75
CA LEU A 554 28.81 33.31 -44.35
C LEU A 554 28.03 33.84 -43.11
N THR A 555 28.59 34.89 -42.50
CA THR A 555 28.22 35.47 -41.18
C THR A 555 27.44 36.80 -41.28
N HIS A 556 27.13 37.40 -40.12
CA HIS A 556 26.58 38.75 -39.84
C HIS A 556 25.07 38.86 -39.58
N HIS A 557 24.55 39.83 -38.79
CA HIS A 557 25.01 40.48 -37.52
C HIS A 557 23.92 41.45 -37.03
N TYR A 558 23.88 41.80 -35.74
CA TYR A 558 23.07 42.94 -35.17
C TYR A 558 21.53 42.82 -35.27
N HIS A 559 20.67 43.59 -34.56
CA HIS A 559 20.82 44.43 -33.35
C HIS A 559 19.51 44.41 -32.53
N CYS A 560 19.49 45.12 -31.38
CA CYS A 560 18.31 45.30 -30.50
C CYS A 560 18.04 46.80 -30.31
N PRO A 561 16.77 47.27 -30.31
CA PRO A 561 16.45 48.65 -29.90
C PRO A 561 15.27 48.81 -28.92
N ALA A 562 15.39 49.85 -28.09
CA ALA A 562 14.35 50.59 -27.34
C ALA A 562 14.94 52.00 -27.02
N PRO A 563 14.24 53.00 -26.42
CA PRO A 563 12.84 53.05 -25.96
C PRO A 563 12.04 54.36 -26.26
N SER A 564 10.72 54.35 -26.00
CA SER A 564 9.87 55.53 -25.65
C SER A 564 9.60 56.57 -26.79
N PRO A 565 8.74 57.64 -26.66
CA PRO A 565 8.11 58.23 -25.46
C PRO A 565 6.61 58.68 -25.50
N ARG A 566 6.08 59.00 -24.29
CA ARG A 566 5.04 59.99 -23.86
C ARG A 566 3.85 60.36 -24.79
N LEU A 567 2.62 60.41 -24.21
CA LEU A 567 1.92 61.68 -23.87
C LEU A 567 0.64 61.54 -22.99
N GLN A 568 0.21 62.70 -22.49
CA GLN A 568 -0.93 63.17 -21.65
C GLN A 568 -2.36 62.67 -22.02
N GLN A 569 -3.48 62.91 -21.31
CA GLN A 569 -3.83 63.38 -19.93
C GLN A 569 -5.35 63.21 -19.70
N ARG A 570 -5.79 62.92 -18.46
CA ARG A 570 -6.83 63.69 -17.72
C ARG A 570 -7.04 63.16 -16.29
N ALA A 571 -7.54 64.00 -15.40
CA ALA A 571 -7.87 63.68 -14.01
C ALA A 571 -9.01 64.57 -13.47
N GLN A 572 -9.81 64.04 -12.55
CA GLN A 572 -10.71 64.67 -11.56
C GLN A 572 -11.42 63.50 -10.83
N SER A 573 -11.32 63.27 -9.51
CA SER A 573 -11.78 64.05 -8.33
C SER A 573 -13.32 63.99 -8.15
N LEU A 574 -13.93 63.71 -6.99
CA LEU A 574 -13.47 63.69 -5.58
C LEU A 574 -14.01 62.47 -4.78
N SER A 575 -13.66 62.44 -3.49
CA SER A 575 -14.03 61.49 -2.42
C SER A 575 -15.00 62.15 -1.40
N PRO A 576 -15.07 61.78 -0.10
CA PRO A 576 -15.40 60.50 0.57
C PRO A 576 -16.57 60.64 1.57
N SER A 577 -17.02 59.54 2.22
CA SER A 577 -17.41 59.50 3.66
C SER A 577 -17.97 58.15 4.14
N SER A 578 -17.37 57.59 5.20
CA SER A 578 -18.00 57.24 6.51
C SER A 578 -19.24 56.31 6.58
N SER A 579 -19.46 55.44 7.57
CA SER A 579 -18.75 54.80 8.70
C SER A 579 -19.85 54.20 9.61
N SER A 580 -19.53 53.34 10.59
CA SER A 580 -20.45 52.81 11.64
C SER A 580 -21.59 51.87 11.17
N SER A 581 -22.31 51.17 12.05
CA SER A 581 -21.93 50.23 13.14
C SER A 581 -23.21 49.52 13.65
N SER A 582 -23.08 48.50 14.53
CA SER A 582 -24.19 47.81 15.25
C SER A 582 -25.13 46.96 14.35
N SER A 583 -25.95 46.01 14.85
CA SER A 583 -25.88 45.17 16.07
C SER A 583 -26.81 43.94 15.95
N CYS A 584 -26.50 42.86 16.68
CA CYS A 584 -27.45 41.77 17.05
C CYS A 584 -28.42 42.27 18.15
N PRO A 585 -29.61 41.66 18.43
CA PRO A 585 -29.72 40.25 18.86
C PRO A 585 -31.08 39.53 18.61
N LEU A 586 -31.33 38.44 19.37
CA LEU A 586 -32.57 37.61 19.53
C LEU A 586 -32.84 36.59 18.40
N SER A 587 -33.04 35.28 18.57
CA SER A 587 -33.25 34.30 19.69
C SER A 587 -34.68 33.74 19.86
N LEU A 588 -34.75 32.53 20.46
CA LEU A 588 -35.94 31.66 20.65
C LEU A 588 -36.47 31.02 19.34
N ARG A 589 -37.06 29.82 19.35
CA ARG A 589 -37.33 28.86 20.45
C ARG A 589 -37.12 27.41 19.95
N ALA A 590 -36.99 26.46 20.88
CA ALA A 590 -36.97 25.03 20.58
C ALA A 590 -38.25 24.37 21.10
N ASP A 591 -38.63 23.22 20.52
CA ASP A 591 -39.61 22.32 21.10
C ASP A 591 -39.18 20.85 21.03
N ARG A 592 -39.70 20.05 21.97
CA ARG A 592 -39.43 18.61 22.11
C ARG A 592 -40.70 17.81 21.85
N VAL A 593 -40.55 16.60 21.28
CA VAL A 593 -41.52 15.51 21.45
C VAL A 593 -40.75 14.24 21.84
N GLN A 594 -41.34 13.41 22.71
CA GLN A 594 -40.70 12.21 23.29
C GLN A 594 -41.22 10.90 22.68
N LEU A 595 -40.43 9.84 22.86
CA LEU A 595 -40.74 8.43 22.53
C LEU A 595 -41.70 7.79 23.56
N PRO A 596 -42.35 6.68 23.19
CA PRO A 596 -41.97 5.34 23.70
C PRO A 596 -41.43 4.43 22.57
N LEU A 597 -40.41 3.56 22.73
CA LEU A 597 -40.34 2.31 23.53
C LEU A 597 -41.29 1.21 23.01
N SER A 598 -40.92 -0.08 22.85
CA SER A 598 -39.80 -0.84 23.45
C SER A 598 -39.40 -2.14 22.68
N PHE A 599 -38.23 -2.72 23.04
CA PHE A 599 -37.72 -4.10 22.79
C PHE A 599 -37.51 -4.57 21.32
N SER A 600 -36.65 -5.57 21.02
CA SER A 600 -35.79 -6.44 21.85
C SER A 600 -34.35 -6.56 21.32
N SER A 601 -33.43 -7.10 22.14
CA SER A 601 -31.98 -7.24 21.87
C SER A 601 -31.56 -8.63 21.42
N GLU A 602 -30.46 -8.75 20.65
CA GLU A 602 -29.24 -9.50 21.03
C GLU A 602 -28.07 -9.21 20.05
N PRO A 603 -26.79 -9.49 20.42
CA PRO A 603 -25.62 -8.82 19.81
C PRO A 603 -24.84 -9.64 18.77
N TYR A 604 -24.16 -8.94 17.85
CA TYR A 604 -23.02 -9.51 17.10
C TYR A 604 -21.83 -8.56 17.07
N SER A 605 -20.64 -9.08 17.36
CA SER A 605 -19.44 -8.29 17.62
C SER A 605 -18.80 -7.73 16.35
N ARG A 606 -18.62 -6.40 16.30
CA ARG A 606 -17.80 -5.73 15.28
C ARG A 606 -16.44 -5.36 15.87
N SER A 607 -15.39 -6.07 15.44
CA SER A 607 -14.00 -5.66 15.70
C SER A 607 -13.60 -4.51 14.76
N HIS A 608 -13.81 -3.26 15.18
CA HIS A 608 -13.30 -2.11 14.43
C HIS A 608 -11.85 -1.77 14.81
N THR A 609 -11.01 -1.67 13.79
CA THR A 609 -9.69 -1.05 13.86
C THR A 609 -9.83 0.47 13.82
N GLU A 610 -9.32 1.18 14.83
CA GLU A 610 -9.35 2.65 14.84
C GLU A 610 -8.02 3.26 14.40
N ALA A 611 -8.09 4.13 13.39
CA ALA A 611 -6.96 4.88 12.85
C ALA A 611 -6.86 6.26 13.52
N TYR A 612 -5.64 6.76 13.75
CA TYR A 612 -5.38 8.05 14.38
C TYR A 612 -5.40 9.22 13.37
N LYS A 613 -5.74 10.43 13.83
CA LYS A 613 -5.48 11.69 13.12
C LYS A 613 -4.47 12.56 13.89
N PRO A 614 -3.47 13.18 13.22
CA PRO A 614 -2.68 14.26 13.81
C PRO A 614 -3.46 15.58 13.83
N ALA A 615 -3.18 16.43 14.81
CA ALA A 615 -3.62 17.83 14.85
C ALA A 615 -2.45 18.77 14.46
N GLN A 616 -2.74 19.96 13.95
CA GLN A 616 -1.73 20.84 13.35
C GLN A 616 -1.06 21.82 14.33
N SER A 617 0.22 22.06 14.05
CA SER A 617 1.04 23.26 14.32
C SER A 617 0.76 24.16 15.54
N PHE A 618 1.79 24.26 16.39
CA PHE A 618 2.22 25.56 16.94
C PHE A 618 3.63 25.91 16.42
N SER A 619 4.09 27.13 16.68
CA SER A 619 5.28 27.75 16.07
C SER A 619 6.58 26.97 16.29
N LYS A 620 7.35 26.76 15.21
CA LYS A 620 8.71 26.19 15.28
C LYS A 620 9.65 27.12 16.06
N VAL A 621 10.23 26.61 17.15
CA VAL A 621 11.51 27.11 17.67
C VAL A 621 12.61 26.26 17.02
N ASN A 622 13.52 26.89 16.27
CA ASN A 622 14.68 26.17 15.72
C ASN A 622 15.65 25.80 16.85
N LEU A 623 15.91 24.51 17.02
CA LEU A 623 16.96 23.98 17.89
C LEU A 623 17.83 23.03 17.08
N GLU A 624 19.08 23.41 16.84
CA GLU A 624 20.03 22.59 16.09
C GLU A 624 20.60 21.45 16.95
N PHE A 625 20.63 20.26 16.33
CA PHE A 625 21.21 19.05 16.88
C PHE A 625 22.57 18.81 16.21
N GLN A 626 23.60 18.49 16.99
CA GLN A 626 24.88 17.97 16.49
C GLN A 626 25.15 16.62 17.15
N CYS A 627 25.55 15.65 16.34
CA CYS A 627 26.22 14.43 16.76
C CYS A 627 27.66 14.50 16.23
N VAL A 628 28.65 14.18 17.06
CA VAL A 628 30.07 14.18 16.65
C VAL A 628 30.46 12.77 16.23
N THR A 629 31.02 12.64 15.03
CA THR A 629 31.61 11.40 14.49
C THR A 629 33.11 11.60 14.31
N GLY A 630 33.92 10.80 15.01
CA GLY A 630 35.37 10.76 14.83
C GLY A 630 35.78 9.73 13.78
N ASP A 631 36.83 10.04 13.02
CA ASP A 631 37.35 9.21 11.92
C ASP A 631 38.77 8.71 12.25
N HIS A 632 39.12 7.50 11.82
CA HIS A 632 40.46 6.92 11.98
C HIS A 632 40.80 5.96 10.82
N GLY A 633 41.89 6.28 10.12
CA GLY A 633 42.37 5.55 8.94
C GLY A 633 43.04 4.21 9.24
N ARG A 634 43.20 3.41 8.18
CA ARG A 634 43.67 2.02 8.21
C ARG A 634 45.18 1.90 7.89
N ARG A 635 45.88 0.95 8.52
CA ARG A 635 47.08 0.29 7.97
C ARG A 635 47.04 -1.21 8.22
N GLU A 636 47.53 -1.97 7.25
CA GLU A 636 47.76 -3.43 7.28
C GLU A 636 49.29 -3.65 7.52
N SER A 637 49.91 -4.81 7.74
CA SER A 637 49.64 -6.20 7.30
C SER A 637 50.56 -7.25 8.00
N LEU A 638 50.37 -8.55 7.72
CA LEU A 638 51.29 -9.72 7.88
C LEU A 638 51.40 -10.50 9.23
N LEU A 639 51.77 -11.80 9.11
CA LEU A 639 51.81 -12.93 10.09
C LEU A 639 52.69 -14.09 9.52
N PRO A 640 53.14 -15.16 10.25
CA PRO A 640 53.29 -15.42 11.70
C PRO A 640 54.81 -15.59 12.07
N PRO A 641 55.50 -16.73 12.42
CA PRO A 641 55.18 -18.15 12.74
C PRO A 641 55.46 -18.56 14.24
N SER A 642 56.25 -19.61 14.56
CA SER A 642 56.17 -20.35 15.86
C SER A 642 57.38 -21.18 16.37
N LEU A 643 57.56 -21.24 17.72
CA LEU A 643 58.19 -22.30 18.59
C LEU A 643 59.74 -22.52 18.51
N PRO A 644 60.44 -23.28 19.43
CA PRO A 644 59.98 -24.12 20.58
C PRO A 644 60.75 -24.01 21.95
N LEU A 645 60.26 -24.81 22.92
CA LEU A 645 60.74 -25.39 24.22
C LEU A 645 62.21 -25.32 24.72
N LEU A 646 62.36 -25.20 26.07
CA LEU A 646 63.00 -26.10 27.09
C LEU A 646 63.22 -25.27 28.40
N ALA A 647 62.85 -25.60 29.64
CA ALA A 647 62.77 -26.82 30.47
C ALA A 647 64.02 -27.07 31.37
N LEU A 648 63.85 -26.99 32.70
CA LEU A 648 64.66 -27.66 33.73
C LEU A 648 63.98 -27.62 35.11
N PHE A 649 64.06 -28.72 35.86
CA PHE A 649 63.74 -28.86 37.29
C PHE A 649 64.93 -29.58 37.96
N PRO A 650 65.15 -29.38 39.28
CA PRO A 650 65.20 -30.57 40.15
C PRO A 650 64.53 -30.37 41.53
N ALA A 651 64.29 -31.49 42.22
CA ALA A 651 64.09 -31.58 43.68
C ALA A 651 65.40 -32.13 44.32
N ILE A 652 65.67 -32.11 45.64
CA ILE A 652 64.98 -32.67 46.83
C ILE A 652 65.60 -31.98 48.09
N PRO A 653 64.93 -31.89 49.27
CA PRO A 653 65.41 -31.13 50.44
C PRO A 653 66.35 -31.94 51.37
N PRO A 654 66.93 -31.34 52.43
CA PRO A 654 66.25 -31.33 53.74
C PRO A 654 66.46 -30.07 54.62
N SER A 655 65.71 -30.04 55.73
CA SER A 655 65.86 -29.24 56.97
C SER A 655 67.07 -28.31 57.17
N GLY A 656 66.81 -27.01 57.42
CA GLY A 656 67.73 -26.06 58.03
C GLY A 656 67.05 -24.71 58.33
N SER A 657 67.13 -24.21 59.56
CA SER A 657 66.32 -23.07 60.04
C SER A 657 67.06 -21.72 60.02
N SER A 658 67.20 -21.13 58.85
CA SER A 658 67.53 -19.70 58.67
C SER A 658 67.04 -19.23 57.29
N GLN A 659 65.95 -18.47 57.25
CA GLN A 659 65.39 -17.97 55.98
C GLN A 659 66.10 -16.68 55.56
N GLU A 660 66.71 -16.69 54.37
CA GLU A 660 67.06 -15.45 53.68
C GLU A 660 65.79 -14.71 53.25
N SER A 661 65.77 -13.40 53.47
CA SER A 661 64.65 -12.51 53.16
C SER A 661 64.95 -11.63 51.94
N PHE A 662 63.90 -11.31 51.18
CA PHE A 662 63.97 -10.46 50.01
C PHE A 662 63.38 -9.09 50.32
N GLU A 663 64.21 -8.05 50.42
CA GLU A 663 63.77 -6.69 50.74
C GLU A 663 63.16 -5.96 49.53
N CYS A 664 62.07 -5.24 49.75
CA CYS A 664 61.46 -4.36 48.75
C CYS A 664 62.14 -2.99 48.75
N LEU A 665 63.03 -2.75 47.78
CA LEU A 665 63.78 -1.49 47.58
C LEU A 665 62.94 -0.20 47.54
N ASP A 666 61.62 -0.29 47.35
CA ASP A 666 60.71 0.86 47.27
C ASP A 666 60.05 1.21 48.63
N CYS A 667 60.11 0.32 49.63
CA CYS A 667 59.43 0.49 50.91
C CYS A 667 60.12 -0.15 52.13
N HIS A 668 61.31 -0.74 51.94
CA HIS A 668 62.17 -1.36 52.95
C HIS A 668 61.48 -2.41 53.83
N ARG A 669 60.59 -3.21 53.23
CA ARG A 669 60.00 -4.41 53.86
C ARG A 669 60.64 -5.69 53.36
N GLU A 670 61.03 -6.55 54.30
CA GLU A 670 61.51 -7.90 54.05
C GLU A 670 60.36 -8.89 53.75
N HIS A 671 60.57 -9.75 52.75
CA HIS A 671 59.65 -10.80 52.36
C HIS A 671 60.34 -12.17 52.29
N LEU A 672 59.84 -13.16 53.02
CA LEU A 672 60.41 -14.52 53.12
C LEU A 672 60.30 -15.39 51.83
N SER A 673 59.89 -14.81 50.70
CA SER A 673 60.07 -15.41 49.36
C SER A 673 59.89 -14.38 48.24
N PHE A 674 60.57 -14.61 47.11
CA PHE A 674 60.42 -13.82 45.89
C PHE A 674 58.96 -13.75 45.38
N SER A 675 58.17 -14.82 45.56
CA SER A 675 56.74 -14.83 45.19
C SER A 675 55.89 -13.87 46.04
N GLY A 676 56.28 -13.66 47.29
CA GLY A 676 55.68 -12.68 48.20
C GLY A 676 56.00 -11.25 47.75
N LEU A 677 57.26 -10.97 47.43
CA LEU A 677 57.70 -9.69 46.89
C LEU A 677 57.03 -9.36 45.55
N ALA A 678 56.89 -10.33 44.65
CA ALA A 678 56.20 -10.16 43.37
C ALA A 678 54.71 -9.81 43.58
N LYS A 679 54.00 -10.53 44.47
CA LYS A 679 52.61 -10.20 44.83
C LYS A 679 52.48 -8.85 45.52
N HIS A 680 53.44 -8.48 46.38
CA HIS A 680 53.49 -7.18 47.03
C HIS A 680 53.61 -6.03 46.01
N LYS A 681 54.51 -6.14 45.03
CA LYS A 681 54.61 -5.16 43.92
C LYS A 681 53.37 -5.15 43.03
N GLN A 682 52.76 -6.31 42.77
CA GLN A 682 51.57 -6.43 41.90
C GLN A 682 50.26 -5.99 42.56
N LEU A 683 50.18 -5.95 43.90
CA LEU A 683 49.01 -5.49 44.67
C LEU A 683 49.14 -4.05 45.20
N GLN A 684 50.18 -3.32 44.77
CA GLN A 684 50.56 -1.96 45.17
C GLN A 684 50.86 -1.79 46.66
N CYS A 685 52.11 -1.44 46.96
CA CYS A 685 52.49 -0.87 48.25
C CYS A 685 51.93 0.56 48.34
N GLU A 686 50.73 0.72 48.90
CA GLU A 686 50.18 2.04 49.18
C GLU A 686 51.04 2.77 50.22
N TRP A 687 51.48 3.99 49.88
CA TRP A 687 51.12 5.28 50.49
C TRP A 687 51.69 6.36 49.53
N SER A 688 51.04 7.49 49.22
CA SER A 688 49.87 8.10 49.86
C SER A 688 49.08 9.04 48.92
N SER A 689 47.98 9.61 49.44
CA SER A 689 47.52 10.97 49.11
C SER A 689 46.77 11.26 47.80
N LYS A 690 45.85 10.38 47.36
CA LYS A 690 44.59 10.84 46.72
C LYS A 690 43.35 10.16 47.29
N LYS A 691 42.67 10.86 48.20
CA LYS A 691 41.43 10.42 48.88
C LYS A 691 40.19 10.45 47.98
N TYR A 692 40.31 11.03 46.78
CA TYR A 692 39.28 11.09 45.76
C TYR A 692 39.88 10.95 44.35
N PHE A 693 39.07 10.49 43.40
CA PHE A 693 39.39 10.41 41.99
C PHE A 693 38.78 11.60 41.25
N SER A 694 39.59 12.51 40.71
CA SER A 694 39.12 13.71 40.00
C SER A 694 38.77 13.43 38.53
N CYS A 695 37.77 14.16 38.01
CA CYS A 695 37.31 14.00 36.63
C CYS A 695 38.05 14.92 35.66
N LYS A 696 38.83 14.35 34.73
CA LYS A 696 39.62 15.09 33.71
C LYS A 696 38.84 16.01 32.73
N TYR A 697 37.53 16.15 32.89
CA TYR A 697 36.66 16.99 32.04
C TYR A 697 35.99 18.15 32.79
N CYS A 698 35.94 18.12 34.13
CA CYS A 698 35.35 19.19 34.94
C CYS A 698 35.87 19.22 36.39
N GLU A 699 37.00 18.56 36.65
CA GLU A 699 37.81 18.48 37.87
C GLU A 699 37.13 17.94 39.16
N LYS A 700 35.81 17.80 39.16
CA LYS A 700 35.02 17.23 40.26
C LYS A 700 35.56 15.90 40.76
N GLU A 701 35.60 15.78 42.08
CA GLU A 701 36.21 14.67 42.82
C GLU A 701 35.18 13.63 43.29
N TYR A 702 35.55 12.36 43.23
CA TYR A 702 34.67 11.22 43.52
C TYR A 702 35.35 10.21 44.45
N VAL A 703 34.64 9.74 45.49
CA VAL A 703 35.18 8.81 46.50
C VAL A 703 35.51 7.40 45.96
N SER A 704 35.09 7.05 44.75
CA SER A 704 35.43 5.76 44.14
C SER A 704 35.56 5.81 42.62
N LEU A 705 36.41 4.93 42.09
CA LEU A 705 36.60 4.76 40.64
C LEU A 705 35.30 4.34 39.93
N GLY A 706 34.39 3.64 40.63
CA GLY A 706 33.07 3.29 40.11
C GLY A 706 32.16 4.52 39.94
N ALA A 707 32.14 5.41 40.93
CA ALA A 707 31.39 6.66 40.85
C ALA A 707 31.98 7.59 39.79
N LEU A 708 33.31 7.71 39.70
CA LEU A 708 33.98 8.46 38.62
C LEU A 708 33.66 7.87 37.24
N LYS A 709 33.69 6.54 37.05
CA LYS A 709 33.31 5.90 35.78
C LYS A 709 31.85 6.17 35.40
N MET A 710 30.94 6.27 36.37
CA MET A 710 29.55 6.66 36.11
C MET A 710 29.42 8.16 35.78
N HIS A 711 30.18 9.03 36.44
CA HIS A 711 30.21 10.46 36.12
C HIS A 711 30.87 10.75 34.76
N ILE A 712 31.93 10.04 34.36
CA ILE A 712 32.53 10.21 33.04
C ILE A 712 31.51 9.91 31.93
N ARG A 713 30.53 9.01 32.16
CA ARG A 713 29.41 8.79 31.24
C ARG A 713 28.49 10.01 31.09
N THR A 714 28.41 10.94 32.04
CA THR A 714 27.66 12.19 31.83
C THR A 714 28.37 13.15 30.87
N HIS A 715 29.69 13.01 30.68
CA HIS A 715 30.47 13.73 29.66
C HIS A 715 30.48 13.00 28.31
N THR A 716 30.30 11.67 28.27
CA THR A 716 30.37 10.85 27.05
C THR A 716 29.03 10.33 26.53
N LEU A 717 27.90 10.80 27.07
CA LEU A 717 26.57 10.53 26.50
C LEU A 717 26.21 11.57 25.42
N PRO A 718 25.86 11.16 24.18
CA PRO A 718 25.76 12.06 23.02
C PRO A 718 24.47 12.90 22.95
N CYS A 719 23.69 13.00 24.04
CA CYS A 719 22.34 13.56 24.02
C CYS A 719 22.03 14.34 25.31
N VAL A 720 22.36 15.65 25.33
CA VAL A 720 22.09 16.55 26.46
C VAL A 720 20.99 17.56 26.09
N CYS A 721 20.07 17.83 27.02
CA CYS A 721 19.01 18.82 26.83
C CYS A 721 19.52 20.24 27.07
N LYS A 722 19.65 21.02 25.98
CA LYS A 722 20.07 22.44 26.02
C LYS A 722 19.18 23.35 26.90
N LEU A 723 17.96 22.92 27.25
CA LEU A 723 17.01 23.69 28.07
C LEU A 723 17.15 23.45 29.58
N CYS A 724 17.83 22.40 30.03
CA CYS A 724 17.90 22.05 31.46
C CYS A 724 19.16 21.27 31.90
N GLY A 725 20.13 21.05 31.01
CA GLY A 725 21.37 20.32 31.28
C GLY A 725 21.24 18.80 31.48
N LYS A 726 20.04 18.23 31.48
CA LYS A 726 19.85 16.78 31.70
C LYS A 726 20.36 15.97 30.51
N ALA A 727 21.24 15.01 30.78
CA ALA A 727 21.76 14.04 29.81
C ALA A 727 20.87 12.79 29.72
N PHE A 728 20.75 12.22 28.51
CA PHE A 728 19.92 11.06 28.22
C PHE A 728 20.71 10.00 27.46
N SER A 729 20.41 8.73 27.71
CA SER A 729 21.13 7.59 27.12
C SER A 729 20.78 7.31 25.65
N ARG A 730 19.71 7.89 25.11
CA ARG A 730 19.22 7.69 23.73
C ARG A 730 18.56 8.96 23.18
N PRO A 731 18.69 9.29 21.87
CA PRO A 731 18.09 10.49 21.28
C PRO A 731 16.57 10.62 21.47
N TRP A 732 15.83 9.50 21.42
CA TRP A 732 14.36 9.53 21.58
C TRP A 732 13.91 9.81 23.02
N LEU A 733 14.74 9.52 24.03
CA LEU A 733 14.49 9.91 25.42
C LEU A 733 14.69 11.42 25.60
N LEU A 734 15.75 11.97 25.00
CA LEU A 734 15.95 13.42 24.94
C LEU A 734 14.78 14.11 24.21
N GLN A 735 14.37 13.62 23.04
CA GLN A 735 13.25 14.21 22.29
C GLN A 735 11.92 14.12 23.06
N GLY A 736 11.68 13.02 23.79
CA GLY A 736 10.55 12.90 24.71
C GLY A 736 10.59 13.92 25.85
N HIS A 737 11.78 14.17 26.42
CA HIS A 737 11.96 15.17 27.46
C HIS A 737 11.82 16.62 26.95
N ILE A 738 12.29 16.93 25.73
CA ILE A 738 12.15 18.29 25.16
C ILE A 738 10.67 18.72 25.13
N ARG A 739 9.74 17.79 24.89
CA ARG A 739 8.29 18.07 24.94
C ARG A 739 7.76 18.46 26.31
N THR A 740 8.43 18.13 27.41
CA THR A 740 8.03 18.64 28.75
C THR A 740 8.39 20.11 28.94
N HIS A 741 9.27 20.68 28.11
CA HIS A 741 9.58 22.11 28.08
C HIS A 741 8.77 22.86 27.02
N THR A 742 8.60 22.29 25.82
CA THR A 742 7.86 22.95 24.73
C THR A 742 6.34 22.81 24.83
N GLY A 743 5.83 21.93 25.71
CA GLY A 743 4.40 21.67 25.87
C GLY A 743 3.76 20.86 24.73
N GLU A 744 4.56 20.42 23.74
CA GLU A 744 4.11 19.64 22.58
C GLU A 744 3.33 18.38 23.00
N LYS A 745 2.09 18.26 22.51
CA LYS A 745 1.22 17.11 22.75
C LYS A 745 0.78 16.46 21.42
N PRO A 746 1.70 15.82 20.66
CA PRO A 746 1.42 15.33 19.31
C PRO A 746 0.54 14.07 19.26
N PHE A 747 0.14 13.50 20.40
CA PHE A 747 -0.66 12.29 20.48
C PHE A 747 -2.07 12.60 20.98
N SER A 748 -2.99 12.84 20.05
CA SER A 748 -4.42 13.11 20.28
C SER A 748 -5.28 11.84 20.35
N CYS A 749 -6.25 11.85 21.26
CA CYS A 749 -7.31 10.84 21.36
C CYS A 749 -8.52 11.23 20.52
N LEU A 750 -9.04 10.33 19.68
CA LEU A 750 -10.14 10.67 18.78
C LEU A 750 -11.54 10.63 19.40
N HIS A 751 -11.75 9.89 20.50
CA HIS A 751 -13.05 9.83 21.15
C HIS A 751 -13.41 11.12 21.91
N CYS A 752 -12.42 11.87 22.38
CA CYS A 752 -12.65 13.08 23.20
C CYS A 752 -11.61 14.20 23.04
N ASN A 753 -10.82 14.19 21.97
CA ASN A 753 -9.84 15.22 21.56
C ASN A 753 -8.79 15.63 22.62
N ARG A 754 -8.58 14.85 23.69
CA ARG A 754 -7.49 15.08 24.66
C ARG A 754 -6.13 14.70 24.06
N ALA A 755 -5.12 15.54 24.29
CA ALA A 755 -3.79 15.41 23.70
C ALA A 755 -2.69 15.15 24.75
N PHE A 756 -1.70 14.34 24.39
CA PHE A 756 -0.63 13.83 25.26
C PHE A 756 0.75 13.99 24.63
N ALA A 757 1.79 14.15 25.45
CA ALA A 757 3.18 14.36 25.01
C ALA A 757 3.88 13.07 24.51
N ASP A 758 3.38 11.91 24.94
CA ASP A 758 3.92 10.59 24.63
C ASP A 758 2.83 9.55 24.30
N ARG A 759 3.22 8.48 23.59
CA ARG A 759 2.33 7.38 23.16
C ARG A 759 1.84 6.53 24.35
N SER A 760 2.53 6.50 25.50
CA SER A 760 2.15 5.66 26.66
C SER A 760 0.97 6.25 27.42
N ASN A 761 0.97 7.56 27.65
CA ASN A 761 -0.12 8.28 28.28
C ASN A 761 -1.38 8.32 27.39
N LEU A 762 -1.23 8.47 26.06
CA LEU A 762 -2.36 8.28 25.14
C LEU A 762 -2.90 6.84 25.19
N ARG A 763 -2.03 5.81 25.15
CA ARG A 763 -2.45 4.40 25.25
C ARG A 763 -3.20 4.12 26.56
N ALA A 764 -2.73 4.66 27.69
CA ALA A 764 -3.42 4.56 28.97
C ALA A 764 -4.78 5.27 28.94
N HIS A 765 -4.88 6.43 28.30
CA HIS A 765 -6.14 7.17 28.13
C HIS A 765 -7.15 6.48 27.19
N LEU A 766 -6.70 5.76 26.15
CA LEU A 766 -7.62 4.98 25.32
C LEU A 766 -8.34 3.87 26.12
N GLN A 767 -7.71 3.32 27.17
CA GLN A 767 -8.37 2.40 28.12
C GLN A 767 -9.45 3.07 29.00
N THR A 768 -9.70 4.38 28.89
CA THR A 768 -10.90 5.02 29.50
C THR A 768 -12.08 5.17 28.53
N HIS A 769 -11.92 4.81 27.25
CA HIS A 769 -12.99 4.78 26.25
C HIS A 769 -13.49 3.36 25.93
N SER A 770 -12.72 2.33 26.30
CA SER A 770 -13.17 0.94 26.26
C SER A 770 -14.03 0.58 27.47
N GLU A 771 -15.24 0.06 27.26
CA GLU A 771 -16.13 -0.43 28.33
C GLU A 771 -15.61 -1.67 29.07
N VAL A 772 -14.50 -2.26 28.60
CA VAL A 772 -13.87 -3.46 29.16
C VAL A 772 -13.17 -3.14 30.50
N LYS A 773 -13.97 -3.03 31.56
CA LYS A 773 -13.54 -2.77 32.94
C LYS A 773 -12.91 -4.02 33.59
N LYS A 774 -11.65 -4.30 33.28
CA LYS A 774 -10.94 -5.55 33.65
C LYS A 774 -10.63 -5.74 35.14
N TYR A 775 -10.75 -4.70 35.98
CA TYR A 775 -10.32 -4.74 37.38
C TYR A 775 -11.51 -4.52 38.31
N GLN A 776 -11.87 -5.50 39.12
CA GLN A 776 -13.00 -5.43 40.04
C GLN A 776 -12.52 -5.21 41.48
N CYS A 777 -13.20 -4.34 42.24
CA CYS A 777 -13.04 -4.30 43.69
C CYS A 777 -13.76 -5.49 44.31
N THR A 778 -13.04 -6.31 45.08
CA THR A 778 -13.60 -7.50 45.74
C THR A 778 -14.58 -7.17 46.87
N SER A 779 -14.53 -5.97 47.44
CA SER A 779 -15.32 -5.58 48.63
C SER A 779 -16.67 -4.94 48.31
N CYS A 780 -16.81 -4.25 47.16
CA CYS A 780 -18.07 -3.61 46.74
C CYS A 780 -18.35 -3.78 45.23
N PHE A 781 -17.75 -4.81 44.61
CA PHE A 781 -17.95 -5.31 43.24
C PHE A 781 -17.88 -4.30 42.07
N LYS A 782 -17.57 -3.03 42.33
CA LYS A 782 -17.37 -1.97 41.33
C LYS A 782 -16.19 -2.31 40.42
N THR A 783 -16.40 -2.10 39.12
CA THR A 783 -15.43 -2.43 38.06
C THR A 783 -14.77 -1.18 37.48
N PHE A 784 -13.46 -1.30 37.21
CA PHE A 784 -12.54 -0.23 36.81
C PHE A 784 -11.74 -0.65 35.58
N SER A 785 -11.40 0.31 34.72
CA SER A 785 -10.60 0.04 33.51
C SER A 785 -9.08 0.09 33.74
N ARG A 786 -8.61 0.48 34.93
CA ARG A 786 -7.19 0.45 35.32
C ARG A 786 -6.99 0.07 36.78
N ILE A 787 -5.94 -0.69 37.06
CA ILE A 787 -5.55 -1.09 38.43
C ILE A 787 -5.27 0.11 39.35
N SER A 788 -4.73 1.22 38.82
CA SER A 788 -4.48 2.44 39.61
C SER A 788 -5.73 3.28 39.92
N LEU A 789 -6.88 2.98 39.30
CA LEU A 789 -8.18 3.53 39.71
C LEU A 789 -8.83 2.64 40.78
N LEU A 790 -8.64 1.32 40.68
CA LEU A 790 -9.02 0.37 41.74
C LEU A 790 -8.25 0.66 43.04
N ALA A 791 -6.93 0.82 42.98
CA ALA A 791 -6.09 1.16 44.14
C ALA A 791 -6.59 2.44 44.84
N LYS A 792 -6.78 3.53 44.08
CA LYS A 792 -7.33 4.79 44.62
C LYS A 792 -8.74 4.67 45.21
N HIS A 793 -9.56 3.77 44.68
CA HIS A 793 -10.88 3.49 45.24
C HIS A 793 -10.82 2.69 46.55
N GLN A 794 -9.82 1.81 46.70
CA GLN A 794 -9.55 1.10 47.95
C GLN A 794 -8.95 2.05 49.01
N GLU A 795 -7.99 2.89 48.61
CA GLU A 795 -7.39 3.95 49.44
C GLU A 795 -8.42 4.98 49.95
N ALA A 796 -9.39 5.37 49.10
CA ALA A 796 -10.42 6.37 49.44
C ALA A 796 -11.61 5.81 50.24
N GLY A 797 -11.56 4.53 50.66
CA GLY A 797 -12.67 3.85 51.32
C GLY A 797 -13.73 3.37 50.32
N CYS A 798 -13.72 2.07 50.00
CA CYS A 798 -14.86 1.41 49.35
C CYS A 798 -16.00 1.28 50.38
N PRO A 799 -17.16 1.94 50.19
CA PRO A 799 -18.32 1.69 51.03
C PRO A 799 -18.81 0.27 50.74
N LEU A 800 -18.91 -0.54 51.80
CA LEU A 800 -19.53 -1.86 51.75
C LEU A 800 -21.01 -1.72 51.36
N SER A 801 -21.50 -2.69 50.60
CA SER A 801 -22.88 -2.81 50.11
C SER A 801 -23.65 -3.87 50.87
#